data_AF-A0A9D8R717-F1
#
_entry.id   AF-A0A9D8R717-F1
#
_cell.length_a   1.000
_cell.length_b   1.000
_cell.length_c   1.000
_cell.angle_alpha   90.00
_cell.angle_beta   90.00
_cell.angle_gamma   90.00
#
_symmetry.space_group_name_H-M   'P 1'
#
loop_
_entity.id
_entity.type
_entity.pdbx_description
1 polymer ?
#
loop_
_entity_poly.entity_id
_entity_poly.type
_entity_poly.pdbx_seq_one_letter_code
_entity_poly.pdbx_strand_id
1 'polypeptide(L)'
;MRKLIYFMFAVSVVFACNPNNPDNPDNPGGKDNPADAKATVVRVGTQTLSFDAIGAESQTLKVYADGSWTSEAPDWVTLDPTSGSGTVTVTVSVTDNEAVDGRTGTVVFAPELSSTTNVLTIQQKGDNKVNIKTGQAFAEWLAKLTKESLDEARLAADIDMTGITLVPAEDFSGVLDGEGHSIKNLKSTKPLFKKNSGTLKNIVIDASCSFEPDTLIFGALVARNEGKVDDCTNKGTVTRTIAPTSKESNVIAGLVGVWADTETTISGCKNYGNVSIVVTDNGKFTTQGVAGVVGYCRGNVSNCENYGDISLSGGYHVGRACPVRDPSAPDNIETGEFYNQKVSASVGGVAAYIIGTADNCKNEGTVSWTETKAEALSTSPARMFCGGVAGTYYGKVSDCANAGPVNVKVLTSDRQPFDGQNHQLCVGGVFGALNNPTKDSPSGNRGVEVRNCSNSGKLTFEVYTSKNWMWWGGVIGWPNGADRICNGTMYNCSNTGDFEINGACTFRAGGVAGVSPNMEGCSSKNKIIINGASGSASCGGLIGAHWGDKQVIKDCSVVVEINSAVRINLSAFIGTTDAGDADENSFTQVEGGSVDGIISQNGDGPMGLVIGFCDSKDRPVTVGTSTAPVEVSGKVNGTAITQENALALIWGNNYDPAVHSLNYVVK
;
A
#
# COMPACT_ATOMS: atom_id res chain seq x y z
N MET A 1 22.48 13.20 -2.19
CA MET A 1 23.41 12.05 -2.09
C MET A 1 23.87 11.68 -3.50
N ARG A 2 25.07 12.12 -3.89
CA ARG A 2 25.73 11.73 -5.14
C ARG A 2 26.64 10.54 -4.83
N LYS A 3 26.43 9.39 -5.47
CA LYS A 3 27.43 8.31 -5.47
C LYS A 3 28.31 8.45 -6.70
N LEU A 4 29.55 8.86 -6.43
CA LEU A 4 30.75 8.63 -7.25
C LEU A 4 30.85 7.15 -7.62
N ILE A 5 31.12 6.84 -8.89
CA ILE A 5 31.72 5.58 -9.29
C ILE A 5 33.05 5.91 -10.00
N TYR A 6 34.10 5.31 -9.45
CA TYR A 6 35.49 5.36 -9.86
C TYR A 6 35.70 4.73 -11.24
N PHE A 7 36.50 5.35 -12.10
CA PHE A 7 37.23 4.63 -13.15
C PHE A 7 38.74 4.81 -12.92
N MET A 8 39.39 3.67 -12.68
CA MET A 8 40.82 3.52 -12.43
C MET A 8 41.60 3.83 -13.72
N PHE A 9 42.53 4.79 -13.65
CA PHE A 9 43.61 4.93 -14.63
C PHE A 9 44.66 3.83 -14.37
N ALA A 10 44.83 2.92 -15.33
CA ALA A 10 46.01 2.08 -15.40
C ALA A 10 47.04 2.75 -16.31
N VAL A 11 48.15 3.18 -15.71
CA VAL A 11 49.36 3.63 -16.40
C VAL A 11 50.09 2.39 -16.94
N SER A 12 50.29 2.35 -18.25
CA SER A 12 51.23 1.44 -18.90
C SER A 12 52.24 2.28 -19.69
N VAL A 13 53.47 2.34 -19.17
CA VAL A 13 54.64 2.91 -19.84
C VAL A 13 55.04 1.99 -20.99
N VAL A 14 55.08 2.49 -22.22
CA VAL A 14 55.75 1.84 -23.34
C VAL A 14 56.73 2.82 -23.98
N PHE A 15 57.97 2.35 -24.11
CA PHE A 15 59.13 3.06 -24.65
C PHE A 15 58.86 3.65 -26.03
N ALA A 16 59.13 4.94 -26.19
CA ALA A 16 59.26 5.56 -27.50
C ALA A 16 60.58 5.12 -28.15
N CYS A 17 60.50 4.26 -29.17
CA CYS A 17 61.56 4.15 -30.18
C CYS A 17 61.25 5.14 -31.30
N ASN A 18 62.13 6.12 -31.47
CA ASN A 18 62.15 7.05 -32.60
C ASN A 18 62.51 6.29 -33.89
N PRO A 19 61.64 6.19 -34.90
CA PRO A 19 61.88 5.39 -36.11
C PRO A 19 62.79 6.07 -37.15
N ASN A 20 63.36 7.25 -36.86
CA ASN A 20 64.17 8.02 -37.82
C ASN A 20 65.67 8.08 -37.46
N ASN A 21 66.30 6.97 -37.10
CA ASN A 21 67.76 6.88 -36.97
C ASN A 21 68.36 6.12 -38.17
N PRO A 22 69.16 6.77 -39.05
CA PRO A 22 69.65 6.17 -40.29
C PRO A 22 70.79 5.15 -40.13
N ASP A 23 71.32 4.89 -38.92
CA ASP A 23 72.53 4.07 -38.71
C ASP A 23 72.30 2.72 -37.99
N ASN A 24 71.20 1.99 -38.26
CA ASN A 24 70.99 0.64 -37.71
C ASN A 24 71.38 -0.47 -38.74
N PRO A 25 72.39 -1.32 -38.46
CA PRO A 25 72.89 -2.29 -39.44
C PRO A 25 72.09 -3.60 -39.56
N ASP A 26 71.00 -3.79 -38.81
CA ASP A 26 70.16 -5.00 -38.88
C ASP A 26 68.89 -4.79 -39.71
N ASN A 27 69.07 -4.43 -40.98
CA ASN A 27 68.02 -4.51 -42.01
C ASN A 27 68.16 -5.82 -42.81
N PRO A 28 67.37 -6.87 -42.50
CA PRO A 28 66.91 -7.81 -43.50
C PRO A 28 65.53 -7.32 -44.00
N GLY A 29 65.39 -7.24 -45.32
CA GLY A 29 64.30 -6.55 -45.99
C GLY A 29 62.87 -6.96 -45.66
N GLY A 30 61.98 -6.04 -46.03
CA GLY A 30 60.56 -6.23 -46.37
C GLY A 30 59.84 -7.42 -45.75
N LYS A 31 59.16 -7.17 -44.64
CA LYS A 31 57.88 -7.81 -44.35
C LYS A 31 56.93 -6.76 -43.79
N ASP A 32 55.86 -6.53 -44.52
CA ASP A 32 54.72 -5.75 -44.10
C ASP A 32 54.30 -6.19 -42.70
N ASN A 33 54.17 -5.24 -41.78
CA ASN A 33 53.58 -5.48 -40.47
C ASN A 33 52.12 -5.95 -40.72
N PRO A 34 51.66 -7.11 -40.21
CA PRO A 34 50.30 -7.60 -40.49
C PRO A 34 49.17 -6.67 -40.03
N ALA A 35 49.48 -5.66 -39.20
CA ALA A 35 48.53 -4.67 -38.73
C ALA A 35 48.15 -3.60 -39.78
N ASP A 36 48.98 -3.39 -40.81
CA ASP A 36 48.78 -2.35 -41.86
C ASP A 36 48.53 -2.93 -43.26
N ALA A 37 48.35 -4.25 -43.39
CA ALA A 37 47.95 -4.84 -44.66
C ALA A 37 46.57 -4.30 -45.04
N LYS A 38 46.45 -3.64 -46.19
CA LYS A 38 45.18 -3.08 -46.67
C LYS A 38 44.23 -4.21 -47.12
N ALA A 39 42.96 -4.16 -46.72
CA ALA A 39 42.02 -5.22 -47.06
C ALA A 39 41.73 -5.28 -48.57
N THR A 40 41.56 -6.49 -49.10
CA THR A 40 40.94 -6.75 -50.42
C THR A 40 39.51 -7.25 -50.29
N VAL A 41 39.13 -7.80 -49.12
CA VAL A 41 37.80 -8.33 -48.84
C VAL A 41 37.33 -7.87 -47.46
N VAL A 42 36.12 -7.32 -47.40
CA VAL A 42 35.42 -7.02 -46.13
C VAL A 42 34.04 -7.70 -46.14
N ARG A 43 33.66 -8.29 -45.00
CA ARG A 43 32.37 -8.93 -44.76
C ARG A 43 31.81 -8.54 -43.40
N VAL A 44 30.51 -8.34 -43.31
CA VAL A 44 29.81 -8.12 -42.04
C VAL A 44 29.09 -9.39 -41.60
N GLY A 45 28.98 -9.60 -40.29
CA GLY A 45 28.38 -10.80 -39.69
C GLY A 45 26.86 -10.89 -39.87
N THR A 46 26.20 -9.76 -40.14
CA THR A 46 24.79 -9.67 -40.55
C THR A 46 24.64 -8.52 -41.56
N GLN A 47 23.68 -8.65 -42.46
CA GLN A 47 23.37 -7.62 -43.47
C GLN A 47 22.31 -6.62 -43.00
N THR A 48 21.64 -6.90 -41.87
CA THR A 48 20.62 -6.02 -41.30
C THR A 48 20.73 -5.94 -39.78
N LEU A 49 20.62 -4.73 -39.23
CA LEU A 49 20.31 -4.49 -37.82
C LEU A 49 19.01 -3.68 -37.74
N SER A 50 18.16 -4.04 -36.77
CA SER A 50 16.87 -3.40 -36.56
C SER A 50 16.84 -2.73 -35.19
N PHE A 51 16.43 -1.46 -35.15
CA PHE A 51 16.36 -0.63 -33.94
C PHE A 51 14.93 -0.14 -33.70
N ASP A 52 14.58 0.04 -32.43
CA ASP A 52 13.35 0.72 -32.06
C ASP A 52 13.43 2.23 -32.36
N ALA A 53 12.27 2.86 -32.46
CA ALA A 53 12.17 4.27 -32.83
C ALA A 53 12.89 5.17 -31.81
N ILE A 54 12.76 4.87 -30.52
CA ILE A 54 13.20 5.74 -29.42
C ILE A 54 13.93 4.93 -28.37
N GLY A 55 15.05 5.45 -27.84
CA GLY A 55 15.82 4.84 -26.76
C GLY A 55 16.47 3.52 -27.15
N ALA A 56 16.80 3.34 -28.43
CA ALA A 56 17.28 2.06 -28.95
C ALA A 56 18.65 1.67 -28.34
N GLU A 57 18.74 0.46 -27.79
CA GLU A 57 20.00 -0.08 -27.28
C GLU A 57 21.01 -0.28 -28.41
N SER A 58 22.29 -0.08 -28.10
CA SER A 58 23.38 -0.27 -29.07
C SER A 58 23.58 -1.76 -29.35
N GLN A 59 23.88 -2.11 -30.60
CA GLN A 59 24.05 -3.49 -31.05
C GLN A 59 25.48 -3.72 -31.55
N THR A 60 25.98 -4.95 -31.40
CA THR A 60 27.32 -5.30 -31.85
C THR A 60 27.29 -5.99 -33.22
N LEU A 61 28.19 -5.59 -34.11
CA LEU A 61 28.42 -6.17 -35.43
C LEU A 61 29.84 -6.71 -35.53
N LYS A 62 30.03 -7.98 -35.90
CA LYS A 62 31.35 -8.48 -36.28
C LYS A 62 31.66 -8.13 -37.73
N VAL A 63 32.79 -7.48 -37.96
CA VAL A 63 33.35 -7.18 -39.28
C VAL A 63 34.57 -8.07 -39.49
N TYR A 64 34.63 -8.76 -40.62
CA TYR A 64 35.71 -9.65 -41.02
C TYR A 64 36.40 -9.06 -42.23
N ALA A 65 37.69 -8.73 -42.10
CA ALA A 65 38.52 -8.29 -43.20
C ALA A 65 39.85 -9.05 -43.22
N ASP A 66 40.48 -9.11 -44.38
CA ASP A 66 41.86 -9.61 -44.56
C ASP A 66 42.92 -8.51 -44.33
N GLY A 67 42.48 -7.30 -43.95
CA GLY A 67 43.33 -6.13 -43.73
C GLY A 67 42.56 -4.91 -43.21
N SER A 68 43.10 -3.71 -43.40
CA SER A 68 42.49 -2.43 -43.00
C SER A 68 41.24 -2.07 -43.81
N TRP A 69 40.25 -1.51 -43.13
CA TRP A 69 38.97 -1.10 -43.69
C TRP A 69 38.46 0.19 -43.04
N THR A 70 37.61 0.91 -43.76
CA THR A 70 36.88 2.09 -43.27
C THR A 70 35.39 1.90 -43.41
N SER A 71 34.61 2.65 -42.65
CA SER A 71 33.15 2.66 -42.76
C SER A 71 32.60 4.06 -42.97
N GLU A 72 31.49 4.14 -43.69
CA GLU A 72 30.70 5.34 -43.89
C GLU A 72 29.26 5.06 -43.45
N ALA A 73 28.71 5.94 -42.62
CA ALA A 73 27.39 5.79 -42.02
C ALA A 73 26.58 7.08 -42.17
N PRO A 74 25.24 7.01 -42.26
CA PRO A 74 24.38 8.18 -42.18
C PRO A 74 24.54 8.92 -40.85
N ASP A 75 24.28 10.23 -40.82
CA ASP A 75 24.46 11.10 -39.63
C ASP A 75 23.73 10.64 -38.36
N TRP A 76 22.69 9.82 -38.49
CA TRP A 76 21.91 9.29 -37.37
C TRP A 76 22.38 7.92 -36.87
N VAL A 77 23.42 7.34 -37.49
CA VAL A 77 24.05 6.08 -37.10
C VAL A 77 25.48 6.36 -36.63
N THR A 78 25.82 5.92 -35.43
CA THR A 78 27.18 6.00 -34.87
C THR A 78 27.83 4.61 -34.85
N LEU A 79 29.09 4.53 -35.26
CA LEU A 79 29.90 3.32 -35.24
C LEU A 79 31.13 3.51 -34.36
N ASP A 80 31.46 2.50 -33.55
CA ASP A 80 32.69 2.47 -32.76
C ASP A 80 33.36 1.08 -32.81
N PRO A 81 34.53 0.91 -33.47
CA PRO A 81 35.26 1.93 -34.23
C PRO A 81 34.73 2.12 -35.67
N THR A 82 34.97 3.29 -36.27
CA THR A 82 34.62 3.62 -37.69
C THR A 82 35.61 3.05 -38.71
N SER A 83 36.74 2.51 -38.26
CA SER A 83 37.76 1.85 -39.07
C SER A 83 38.42 0.74 -38.25
N GLY A 84 39.10 -0.19 -38.91
CA GLY A 84 39.77 -1.29 -38.22
C GLY A 84 40.61 -2.12 -39.16
N SER A 85 41.25 -3.17 -38.63
CA SER A 85 42.01 -4.14 -39.41
C SER A 85 41.72 -5.56 -38.91
N GLY A 86 41.58 -6.51 -39.84
CA GLY A 86 41.27 -7.89 -39.50
C GLY A 86 39.83 -8.08 -39.02
N THR A 87 39.62 -8.99 -38.06
CA THR A 87 38.30 -9.21 -37.45
C THR A 87 38.08 -8.29 -36.25
N VAL A 88 37.08 -7.42 -36.33
CA VAL A 88 36.77 -6.40 -35.31
C VAL A 88 35.28 -6.46 -34.96
N THR A 89 34.96 -6.27 -33.68
CA THR A 89 33.58 -6.05 -33.25
C THR A 89 33.33 -4.54 -33.21
N VAL A 90 32.36 -4.09 -34.00
CA VAL A 90 31.91 -2.70 -34.09
C VAL A 90 30.62 -2.55 -33.30
N THR A 91 30.54 -1.54 -32.45
CA THR A 91 29.30 -1.12 -31.78
C THR A 91 28.54 -0.18 -32.70
N VAL A 92 27.25 -0.44 -32.90
CA VAL A 92 26.34 0.35 -33.74
C VAL A 92 25.25 0.94 -32.85
N SER A 93 25.12 2.26 -32.88
CA SER A 93 24.11 3.02 -32.15
C SER A 93 23.35 3.92 -33.10
N VAL A 94 22.09 4.24 -32.79
CA VAL A 94 21.25 5.12 -33.60
C VAL A 94 20.69 6.26 -32.75
N THR A 95 20.49 7.44 -33.34
CA THR A 95 19.69 8.48 -32.68
C THR A 95 18.20 8.14 -32.76
N ASP A 96 17.39 8.81 -31.95
CA ASP A 96 15.94 8.62 -31.95
C ASP A 96 15.30 9.06 -33.29
N ASN A 97 14.28 8.32 -33.70
CA ASN A 97 13.40 8.62 -34.82
C ASN A 97 12.00 8.96 -34.30
N GLU A 98 11.75 10.25 -34.02
CA GLU A 98 10.43 10.75 -33.57
C GLU A 98 9.39 10.82 -34.71
N ALA A 99 9.75 10.48 -35.95
CA ALA A 99 8.82 10.47 -37.07
C ALA A 99 7.96 9.19 -37.03
N VAL A 100 6.68 9.32 -37.40
CA VAL A 100 5.74 8.19 -37.53
C VAL A 100 6.25 7.15 -38.54
N ASP A 101 6.92 7.61 -39.59
CA ASP A 101 7.51 6.73 -40.59
C ASP A 101 8.85 6.16 -40.10
N GLY A 102 9.03 4.86 -40.32
CA GLY A 102 10.33 4.22 -40.15
C GLY A 102 11.35 4.75 -41.14
N ARG A 103 12.63 4.73 -40.75
CA ARG A 103 13.75 5.13 -41.60
C ARG A 103 14.71 3.98 -41.84
N THR A 104 15.30 3.96 -43.03
CA THR A 104 16.33 2.98 -43.41
C THR A 104 17.57 3.72 -43.87
N GLY A 105 18.73 3.24 -43.43
CA GLY A 105 20.04 3.77 -43.81
C GLY A 105 20.98 2.64 -44.16
N THR A 106 22.03 2.96 -44.90
CA THR A 106 23.05 1.99 -45.30
C THR A 106 24.39 2.40 -44.74
N VAL A 107 25.01 1.51 -43.98
CA VAL A 107 26.41 1.62 -43.58
C VAL A 107 27.25 0.84 -44.59
N VAL A 108 28.25 1.50 -45.16
CA VAL A 108 29.14 0.91 -46.17
C VAL A 108 30.50 0.65 -45.54
N PHE A 109 30.94 -0.61 -45.56
CA PHE A 109 32.27 -1.03 -45.16
C PHE A 109 33.13 -1.23 -46.41
N ALA A 110 34.20 -0.45 -46.53
CA ALA A 110 35.05 -0.41 -47.71
C ALA A 110 36.46 -0.98 -47.42
N PRO A 111 36.94 -1.96 -48.20
CA PRO A 111 38.37 -2.28 -48.26
C PRO A 111 39.15 -1.16 -48.97
N GLU A 112 40.41 -0.95 -48.58
CA GLU A 112 41.25 0.10 -49.19
C GLU A 112 41.84 -0.26 -50.56
N LEU A 113 41.93 -1.54 -50.92
CA LEU A 113 42.52 -2.01 -52.19
C LEU A 113 41.51 -2.61 -53.16
N SER A 114 40.21 -2.53 -52.86
CA SER A 114 39.16 -3.10 -53.70
C SER A 114 37.95 -2.16 -53.76
N SER A 115 37.26 -2.16 -54.91
CA SER A 115 36.01 -1.45 -55.08
C SER A 115 34.80 -2.25 -54.57
N THR A 116 34.99 -3.48 -54.10
CA THR A 116 33.91 -4.34 -53.61
C THR A 116 33.64 -4.03 -52.13
N THR A 117 32.64 -3.17 -51.88
CA THR A 117 32.20 -2.81 -50.53
C THR A 117 31.19 -3.81 -49.97
N ASN A 118 31.07 -3.87 -48.64
CA ASN A 118 29.98 -4.58 -47.97
C ASN A 118 28.98 -3.59 -47.39
N VAL A 119 27.69 -3.92 -47.45
CA VAL A 119 26.62 -3.01 -47.03
C VAL A 119 25.86 -3.64 -45.87
N LEU A 120 25.74 -2.89 -44.78
CA LEU A 120 24.86 -3.17 -43.67
C LEU A 120 23.65 -2.23 -43.76
N THR A 121 22.46 -2.82 -43.78
CA THR A 121 21.20 -2.08 -43.72
C THR A 121 20.83 -1.83 -42.26
N ILE A 122 20.63 -0.57 -41.90
CA ILE A 122 20.07 -0.17 -40.60
C ILE A 122 18.61 0.16 -40.81
N GLN A 123 17.72 -0.60 -40.17
CA GLN A 123 16.29 -0.32 -40.15
C GLN A 123 15.91 0.20 -38.78
N GLN A 124 15.26 1.36 -38.74
CA GLN A 124 14.72 1.91 -37.51
C GLN A 124 13.23 2.15 -37.67
N LYS A 125 12.44 1.71 -36.68
CA LYS A 125 10.99 1.96 -36.66
C LYS A 125 10.67 3.46 -36.57
N GLY A 126 9.45 3.83 -36.92
CA GLY A 126 8.89 5.14 -36.62
C GLY A 126 8.16 5.14 -35.27
N ASP A 127 7.97 6.33 -34.70
CA ASP A 127 7.27 6.54 -33.44
C ASP A 127 5.78 6.83 -33.70
N ASN A 128 4.94 5.84 -33.44
CA ASN A 128 3.49 5.95 -33.58
C ASN A 128 2.81 6.56 -32.34
N LYS A 129 3.60 6.98 -31.33
CA LYS A 129 3.05 7.54 -30.08
C LYS A 129 2.83 9.04 -30.16
N VAL A 130 1.84 9.53 -29.42
CA VAL A 130 1.64 10.96 -29.20
C VAL A 130 2.68 11.46 -28.20
N ASN A 131 3.60 12.30 -28.67
CA ASN A 131 4.70 12.87 -27.87
C ASN A 131 4.30 14.20 -27.23
N ILE A 132 4.04 14.18 -25.93
CA ILE A 132 3.59 15.35 -25.17
C ILE A 132 4.79 15.99 -24.46
N LYS A 133 5.14 17.22 -24.86
CA LYS A 133 6.34 17.93 -24.37
C LYS A 133 6.03 19.20 -23.55
N THR A 134 4.77 19.68 -23.55
CA THR A 134 4.40 20.95 -22.90
C THR A 134 3.05 20.86 -22.19
N GLY A 135 2.82 21.73 -21.21
CA GLY A 135 1.54 21.84 -20.51
C GLY A 135 0.35 22.13 -21.43
N GLN A 136 0.54 23.01 -22.42
CA GLN A 136 -0.52 23.35 -23.37
C GLN A 136 -0.89 22.14 -24.24
N ALA A 137 0.10 21.41 -24.76
CA ALA A 137 -0.15 20.20 -25.54
C ALA A 137 -0.83 19.11 -24.69
N PHE A 138 -0.43 18.97 -23.43
CA PHE A 138 -1.06 18.03 -22.50
C PHE A 138 -2.54 18.36 -22.24
N ALA A 139 -2.84 19.63 -21.93
CA ALA A 139 -4.20 20.09 -21.69
C ALA A 139 -5.10 19.93 -22.92
N GLU A 140 -4.60 20.28 -24.10
CA GLU A 140 -5.34 20.12 -25.36
C GLU A 140 -5.56 18.66 -25.75
N TRP A 141 -4.61 17.78 -25.42
CA TRP A 141 -4.76 16.35 -25.64
C TRP A 141 -5.82 15.78 -24.69
N LEU A 142 -5.71 16.02 -23.37
CA LEU A 142 -6.69 15.57 -22.38
C LEU A 142 -8.12 15.98 -22.72
N ALA A 143 -8.32 17.25 -23.10
CA ALA A 143 -9.64 17.81 -23.40
C ALA A 143 -10.37 17.12 -24.57
N LYS A 144 -9.65 16.37 -25.42
CA LYS A 144 -10.20 15.67 -26.60
C LYS A 144 -10.49 14.19 -26.33
N LEU A 145 -10.03 13.65 -25.20
CA LEU A 145 -10.11 12.22 -24.93
C LEU A 145 -11.53 11.78 -24.57
N THR A 146 -11.90 10.65 -25.15
CA THR A 146 -13.14 9.94 -24.91
C THR A 146 -12.87 8.44 -24.78
N LYS A 147 -13.91 7.66 -24.53
CA LYS A 147 -13.79 6.20 -24.45
C LYS A 147 -13.26 5.57 -25.75
N GLU A 148 -13.54 6.19 -26.90
CA GLU A 148 -13.08 5.69 -28.22
C GLU A 148 -11.62 6.08 -28.53
N SER A 149 -10.99 6.89 -27.67
CA SER A 149 -9.58 7.25 -27.82
C SER A 149 -8.69 6.06 -27.46
N LEU A 150 -8.03 5.51 -28.48
CA LEU A 150 -7.09 4.38 -28.40
C LEU A 150 -5.63 4.83 -28.52
N ASP A 151 -5.35 6.13 -28.31
CA ASP A 151 -4.03 6.72 -28.45
C ASP A 151 -3.00 6.00 -27.58
N GLU A 152 -1.80 5.77 -28.12
CA GLU A 152 -0.61 5.50 -27.32
C GLU A 152 0.14 6.82 -27.14
N ALA A 153 0.05 7.43 -25.96
CA ALA A 153 0.67 8.70 -25.64
C ALA A 153 1.80 8.52 -24.62
N ARG A 154 2.76 9.45 -24.67
CA ARG A 154 3.79 9.56 -23.64
C ARG A 154 4.14 10.99 -23.28
N LEU A 155 4.57 11.18 -22.04
CA LEU A 155 5.23 12.42 -21.64
C LEU A 155 6.71 12.32 -22.06
N ALA A 156 7.12 13.19 -22.97
CA ALA A 156 8.50 13.25 -23.48
C ALA A 156 9.33 14.39 -22.83
N ALA A 157 8.73 15.08 -21.86
CA ALA A 157 9.34 16.09 -21.01
C ALA A 157 8.49 16.29 -19.75
N ASP A 158 9.04 16.97 -18.75
CA ASP A 158 8.24 17.47 -17.63
C ASP A 158 7.19 18.49 -18.12
N ILE A 159 5.97 18.39 -17.59
CA ILE A 159 4.81 19.14 -18.03
C ILE A 159 4.52 20.26 -17.02
N ASP A 160 4.86 21.50 -17.36
CA ASP A 160 4.53 22.67 -16.54
C ASP A 160 3.11 23.18 -16.86
N MET A 161 2.23 23.13 -15.86
CA MET A 161 0.83 23.56 -15.96
C MET A 161 0.58 24.99 -15.44
N THR A 162 1.64 25.78 -15.22
CA THR A 162 1.51 27.15 -14.72
C THR A 162 0.60 28.01 -15.62
N GLY A 163 -0.49 28.51 -15.04
CA GLY A 163 -1.44 29.37 -15.75
C GLY A 163 -2.33 28.65 -16.77
N ILE A 164 -2.30 27.31 -16.80
CA ILE A 164 -3.07 26.49 -17.73
C ILE A 164 -4.30 25.94 -17.00
N THR A 165 -5.49 26.18 -17.57
CA THR A 165 -6.74 25.60 -17.06
C THR A 165 -6.87 24.16 -17.54
N LEU A 166 -7.03 23.23 -16.59
CA LEU A 166 -7.27 21.82 -16.89
C LEU A 166 -8.73 21.60 -17.32
N VAL A 167 -8.91 20.93 -18.46
CA VAL A 167 -10.16 20.23 -18.79
C VAL A 167 -9.86 18.73 -18.65
N PRO A 168 -10.50 18.03 -17.70
CA PRO A 168 -10.22 16.61 -17.48
C PRO A 168 -10.67 15.78 -18.69
N ALA A 169 -9.98 14.68 -18.96
CA ALA A 169 -10.45 13.69 -19.93
C ALA A 169 -11.77 13.06 -19.47
N GLU A 170 -12.77 12.95 -20.36
CA GLU A 170 -14.07 12.36 -20.01
C GLU A 170 -13.97 10.84 -19.77
N ASP A 171 -13.26 10.13 -20.65
CA ASP A 171 -12.85 8.73 -20.52
C ASP A 171 -11.58 8.52 -21.37
N PHE A 172 -10.87 7.41 -21.19
CA PHE A 172 -9.66 7.08 -21.95
C PHE A 172 -9.45 5.57 -22.00
N SER A 173 -9.32 4.99 -23.20
CA SER A 173 -9.10 3.54 -23.38
C SER A 173 -7.71 3.19 -23.93
N GLY A 174 -6.89 4.20 -24.25
CA GLY A 174 -5.54 4.03 -24.77
C GLY A 174 -4.48 3.77 -23.70
N VAL A 175 -3.23 4.14 -24.00
CA VAL A 175 -2.10 4.06 -23.07
C VAL A 175 -1.50 5.44 -22.87
N LEU A 176 -1.35 5.89 -21.63
CA LEU A 176 -0.50 7.03 -21.27
C LEU A 176 0.68 6.53 -20.44
N ASP A 177 1.88 6.66 -20.99
CA ASP A 177 3.13 6.41 -20.27
C ASP A 177 3.78 7.74 -19.87
N GLY A 178 3.92 7.98 -18.58
CA GLY A 178 4.62 9.16 -18.08
C GLY A 178 6.13 9.10 -18.32
N GLU A 179 6.70 7.93 -18.61
CA GLU A 179 8.15 7.70 -18.76
C GLU A 179 9.00 8.31 -17.61
N GLY A 180 8.40 8.47 -16.42
CA GLY A 180 9.02 9.09 -15.24
C GLY A 180 9.01 10.62 -15.21
N HIS A 181 8.50 11.29 -16.25
CA HIS A 181 8.34 12.74 -16.28
C HIS A 181 7.25 13.23 -15.34
N SER A 182 7.42 14.47 -14.88
CA SER A 182 6.56 15.07 -13.86
C SER A 182 5.59 16.09 -14.43
N ILE A 183 4.32 16.02 -14.01
CA ILE A 183 3.33 17.09 -14.16
C ILE A 183 3.48 18.04 -12.97
N LYS A 184 3.72 19.32 -13.25
CA LYS A 184 4.11 20.36 -12.29
C LYS A 184 3.13 21.53 -12.28
N ASN A 185 3.06 22.21 -11.14
CA ASN A 185 2.33 23.46 -10.92
C ASN A 185 0.83 23.42 -11.25
N LEU A 186 0.22 22.24 -11.31
CA LEU A 186 -1.21 22.09 -11.55
C LEU A 186 -1.99 22.41 -10.28
N LYS A 187 -2.87 23.40 -10.36
CA LYS A 187 -3.87 23.69 -9.33
C LYS A 187 -5.24 23.39 -9.90
N SER A 188 -5.96 22.43 -9.33
CA SER A 188 -7.19 21.93 -9.94
C SER A 188 -8.22 21.48 -8.92
N THR A 189 -9.50 21.65 -9.23
CA THR A 189 -10.61 21.00 -8.51
C THR A 189 -11.03 19.68 -9.15
N LYS A 190 -10.48 19.37 -10.34
CA LYS A 190 -10.80 18.20 -11.16
C LYS A 190 -9.60 17.23 -11.27
N PRO A 191 -9.84 15.92 -11.41
CA PRO A 191 -8.78 14.93 -11.68
C PRO A 191 -8.20 15.13 -13.09
N LEU A 192 -7.09 14.46 -13.45
CA LEU A 192 -6.63 14.43 -14.85
C LEU A 192 -7.62 13.66 -15.75
N PHE A 193 -8.12 12.53 -15.25
CA PHE A 193 -9.10 11.68 -15.92
C PHE A 193 -10.36 11.55 -15.07
N LYS A 194 -11.53 11.89 -15.61
CA LYS A 194 -12.79 11.53 -14.95
C LYS A 194 -12.94 10.02 -14.92
N LYS A 195 -12.63 9.37 -16.04
CA LYS A 195 -12.64 7.92 -16.16
C LYS A 195 -11.42 7.39 -16.92
N ASN A 196 -10.92 6.23 -16.52
CA ASN A 196 -9.91 5.46 -17.26
C ASN A 196 -10.41 4.04 -17.51
N SER A 197 -10.43 3.64 -18.78
CA SER A 197 -10.70 2.28 -19.26
C SER A 197 -9.46 1.64 -19.91
N GLY A 198 -8.35 2.38 -20.01
CA GLY A 198 -7.08 2.00 -20.64
C GLY A 198 -5.95 1.76 -19.64
N THR A 199 -4.73 2.16 -19.97
CA THR A 199 -3.56 2.03 -19.09
C THR A 199 -2.93 3.39 -18.79
N LEU A 200 -2.78 3.70 -17.51
CA LEU A 200 -2.01 4.85 -17.02
C LEU A 200 -0.78 4.33 -16.28
N LYS A 201 0.42 4.69 -16.71
CA LYS A 201 1.65 4.20 -16.06
C LYS A 201 2.78 5.21 -15.98
N ASN A 202 3.65 5.08 -14.98
CA ASN A 202 4.86 5.90 -14.80
C ASN A 202 4.61 7.42 -14.73
N ILE A 203 3.41 7.85 -14.35
CA ILE A 203 3.05 9.27 -14.26
C ILE A 203 3.44 9.80 -12.89
N VAL A 204 4.13 10.95 -12.85
CA VAL A 204 4.47 11.63 -11.59
C VAL A 204 3.71 12.95 -11.49
N ILE A 205 2.86 13.09 -10.47
CA ILE A 205 2.30 14.38 -10.06
C ILE A 205 3.26 14.99 -9.05
N ASP A 206 3.87 16.13 -9.41
CA ASP A 206 4.89 16.79 -8.59
C ASP A 206 4.32 17.47 -7.34
N ALA A 207 5.17 17.73 -6.34
CA ALA A 207 4.79 18.38 -5.09
C ALA A 207 4.33 19.83 -5.27
N SER A 208 4.65 20.46 -6.42
CA SER A 208 4.10 21.77 -6.81
C SER A 208 2.61 21.75 -7.16
N CYS A 209 2.01 20.57 -7.36
CA CYS A 209 0.58 20.42 -7.65
C CYS A 209 -0.26 20.43 -6.36
N SER A 210 -1.48 20.95 -6.46
CA SER A 210 -2.44 20.95 -5.35
C SER A 210 -3.87 20.80 -5.87
N PHE A 211 -4.67 20.02 -5.15
CA PHE A 211 -6.04 19.72 -5.53
C PHE A 211 -7.03 20.07 -4.41
N GLU A 212 -8.09 20.78 -4.80
CA GLU A 212 -9.22 21.14 -3.94
C GLU A 212 -10.51 20.57 -4.55
N PRO A 213 -10.80 19.27 -4.35
CA PRO A 213 -11.88 18.60 -5.07
C PRO A 213 -13.24 19.25 -4.83
N ASP A 214 -13.94 19.58 -5.91
CA ASP A 214 -15.34 20.02 -5.89
C ASP A 214 -16.33 18.87 -6.17
N THR A 215 -15.82 17.66 -6.39
CA THR A 215 -16.59 16.42 -6.60
C THR A 215 -16.61 15.54 -5.36
N LEU A 216 -17.49 14.53 -5.37
CA LEU A 216 -17.61 13.54 -4.30
C LEU A 216 -16.59 12.41 -4.40
N ILE A 217 -16.26 12.02 -5.63
CA ILE A 217 -15.26 11.01 -5.95
C ILE A 217 -14.07 11.73 -6.57
N PHE A 218 -12.89 11.50 -5.99
CA PHE A 218 -11.67 12.15 -6.47
C PHE A 218 -10.42 11.30 -6.23
N GLY A 219 -9.59 11.22 -7.26
CA GLY A 219 -8.18 10.88 -7.18
C GLY A 219 -7.43 11.79 -8.15
N ALA A 220 -6.25 12.30 -7.79
CA ALA A 220 -5.60 13.34 -8.60
C ALA A 220 -5.32 12.86 -10.04
N LEU A 221 -5.00 11.58 -10.20
CA LEU A 221 -4.84 10.96 -11.52
C LEU A 221 -6.20 10.63 -12.13
N VAL A 222 -7.03 9.85 -11.44
CA VAL A 222 -8.31 9.38 -11.98
C VAL A 222 -9.40 9.30 -10.92
N ALA A 223 -10.59 9.82 -11.24
CA ALA A 223 -11.74 9.68 -10.35
C ALA A 223 -12.33 8.27 -10.40
N ARG A 224 -12.57 7.70 -11.59
CA ARG A 224 -13.12 6.34 -11.76
C ARG A 224 -12.25 5.48 -12.67
N ASN A 225 -11.72 4.39 -12.16
CA ASN A 225 -10.91 3.48 -12.93
C ASN A 225 -11.61 2.14 -13.22
N GLU A 226 -11.65 1.78 -14.49
CA GLU A 226 -11.96 0.45 -15.06
C GLU A 226 -10.75 -0.20 -15.74
N GLY A 227 -9.68 0.55 -16.02
CA GLY A 227 -8.46 0.07 -16.66
C GLY A 227 -7.32 -0.32 -15.70
N LYS A 228 -6.07 -0.10 -16.10
CA LYS A 228 -4.85 -0.32 -15.29
C LYS A 228 -4.22 0.99 -14.82
N VAL A 229 -3.71 1.01 -13.59
CA VAL A 229 -2.87 2.10 -13.06
C VAL A 229 -1.63 1.49 -12.43
N ASP A 230 -0.46 1.79 -13.00
CA ASP A 230 0.79 1.12 -12.66
C ASP A 230 1.92 2.13 -12.42
N ASP A 231 2.70 1.95 -11.36
CA ASP A 231 3.89 2.77 -11.06
C ASP A 231 3.65 4.30 -11.12
N CYS A 232 2.44 4.74 -10.77
CA CYS A 232 2.09 6.16 -10.73
C CYS A 232 2.36 6.76 -9.36
N THR A 233 2.84 8.00 -9.32
CA THR A 233 3.21 8.69 -8.07
C THR A 233 2.46 10.00 -7.90
N ASN A 234 1.80 10.19 -6.75
CA ASN A 234 1.30 11.50 -6.33
C ASN A 234 2.20 12.11 -5.25
N LYS A 235 2.71 13.34 -5.48
CA LYS A 235 3.37 14.16 -4.46
C LYS A 235 2.59 15.43 -4.11
N GLY A 236 1.54 15.74 -4.87
CA GLY A 236 0.69 16.91 -4.67
C GLY A 236 -0.30 16.71 -3.53
N THR A 237 -0.68 17.79 -2.86
CA THR A 237 -1.65 17.74 -1.75
C THR A 237 -3.08 17.67 -2.29
N VAL A 238 -3.92 16.84 -1.68
CA VAL A 238 -5.36 16.74 -1.98
C VAL A 238 -6.15 17.09 -0.71
N THR A 239 -6.90 18.20 -0.74
CA THR A 239 -7.68 18.65 0.43
C THR A 239 -9.11 18.94 0.01
N ARG A 240 -10.06 18.17 0.54
CA ARG A 240 -11.49 18.43 0.35
C ARG A 240 -12.08 19.07 1.59
N THR A 241 -12.53 20.32 1.44
CA THR A 241 -13.26 21.05 2.48
C THR A 241 -14.76 20.83 2.31
N ILE A 242 -15.45 20.42 3.37
CA ILE A 242 -16.89 20.14 3.34
C ILE A 242 -17.68 21.25 4.03
N ALA A 243 -18.61 21.85 3.29
CA ALA A 243 -19.58 22.83 3.79
C ALA A 243 -20.84 22.14 4.41
N PRO A 244 -21.66 22.86 5.20
CA PRO A 244 -22.67 22.28 6.11
C PRO A 244 -23.70 21.34 5.47
N THR A 245 -24.19 20.38 6.25
CA THR A 245 -25.41 19.57 5.97
C THR A 245 -25.38 18.68 4.72
N SER A 246 -24.23 18.51 4.08
CA SER A 246 -24.12 17.62 2.92
C SER A 246 -24.53 16.20 3.33
N LYS A 247 -25.49 15.62 2.60
CA LYS A 247 -25.86 14.20 2.70
C LYS A 247 -24.98 13.34 1.79
N GLU A 248 -23.90 13.93 1.28
CA GLU A 248 -23.11 13.41 0.19
C GLU A 248 -21.99 12.53 0.73
N SER A 249 -21.80 11.37 0.11
CA SER A 249 -20.76 10.42 0.50
C SER A 249 -19.47 10.69 -0.26
N ASN A 250 -18.40 10.95 0.47
CA ASN A 250 -17.11 11.34 -0.09
C ASN A 250 -16.16 10.14 -0.22
N VAL A 251 -15.51 10.03 -1.38
CA VAL A 251 -14.41 9.09 -1.65
C VAL A 251 -13.23 9.89 -2.21
N ILE A 252 -12.25 10.18 -1.37
CA ILE A 252 -11.12 11.06 -1.71
C ILE A 252 -9.82 10.30 -1.54
N ALA A 253 -8.99 10.31 -2.59
CA ALA A 253 -7.69 9.67 -2.58
C ALA A 253 -6.61 10.51 -3.26
N GLY A 254 -5.34 10.16 -3.03
CA GLY A 254 -4.21 10.81 -3.68
C GLY A 254 -4.12 10.50 -5.17
N LEU A 255 -4.39 9.27 -5.61
CA LEU A 255 -4.28 8.88 -7.04
C LEU A 255 -5.60 8.47 -7.67
N VAL A 256 -6.31 7.51 -7.06
CA VAL A 256 -7.48 6.85 -7.66
C VAL A 256 -8.69 6.99 -6.73
N GLY A 257 -9.76 7.65 -7.18
CA GLY A 257 -10.97 7.78 -6.38
C GLY A 257 -11.64 6.42 -6.13
N VAL A 258 -12.24 5.87 -7.19
CA VAL A 258 -12.94 4.57 -7.17
C VAL A 258 -12.42 3.65 -8.26
N TRP A 259 -12.33 2.38 -7.93
CA TRP A 259 -12.03 1.28 -8.84
C TRP A 259 -13.23 0.35 -9.01
N ALA A 260 -13.55 0.04 -10.25
CA ALA A 260 -14.80 -0.61 -10.62
C ALA A 260 -14.70 -2.11 -10.87
N ASP A 261 -13.51 -2.59 -11.26
CA ASP A 261 -13.35 -3.83 -11.99
C ASP A 261 -12.49 -4.85 -11.24
N THR A 262 -13.07 -6.02 -11.00
CA THR A 262 -12.48 -7.11 -10.22
C THR A 262 -11.31 -7.82 -10.90
N GLU A 263 -11.11 -7.62 -12.19
CA GLU A 263 -10.04 -8.28 -12.96
C GLU A 263 -8.77 -7.43 -13.09
N THR A 264 -8.86 -6.13 -12.84
CA THR A 264 -7.75 -5.21 -13.04
C THR A 264 -6.99 -4.92 -11.73
N THR A 265 -5.76 -4.41 -11.85
CA THR A 265 -4.84 -4.21 -10.70
C THR A 265 -4.35 -2.76 -10.63
N ILE A 266 -4.27 -2.23 -9.40
CA ILE A 266 -3.42 -1.08 -9.06
C ILE A 266 -2.11 -1.63 -8.52
N SER A 267 -1.01 -1.31 -9.18
CA SER A 267 0.31 -1.82 -8.80
C SER A 267 1.37 -0.71 -8.73
N GLY A 268 2.32 -0.85 -7.81
CA GLY A 268 3.52 0.01 -7.74
C GLY A 268 3.26 1.48 -7.40
N CYS A 269 2.01 1.85 -7.13
CA CYS A 269 1.60 3.25 -6.98
C CYS A 269 2.03 3.83 -5.63
N LYS A 270 2.45 5.09 -5.63
CA LYS A 270 2.99 5.76 -4.44
C LYS A 270 2.30 7.10 -4.17
N ASN A 271 1.98 7.36 -2.92
CA ASN A 271 1.50 8.67 -2.48
C ASN A 271 2.43 9.29 -1.43
N TYR A 272 2.93 10.49 -1.71
CA TYR A 272 3.72 11.33 -0.80
C TYR A 272 2.97 12.60 -0.39
N GLY A 273 1.94 12.99 -1.15
CA GLY A 273 1.14 14.17 -0.85
C GLY A 273 0.15 13.90 0.28
N ASN A 274 -0.14 14.91 1.08
CA ASN A 274 -1.17 14.79 2.12
C ASN A 274 -2.55 14.67 1.48
N VAL A 275 -3.41 13.81 2.03
CA VAL A 275 -4.79 13.64 1.59
C VAL A 275 -5.71 13.88 2.78
N SER A 276 -6.59 14.87 2.66
CA SER A 276 -7.45 15.27 3.78
C SER A 276 -8.89 15.56 3.39
N ILE A 277 -9.79 15.18 4.30
CA ILE A 277 -11.15 15.72 4.37
C ILE A 277 -11.25 16.58 5.63
N VAL A 278 -11.69 17.82 5.47
CA VAL A 278 -11.85 18.79 6.57
C VAL A 278 -13.29 19.29 6.62
N VAL A 279 -13.95 19.10 7.77
CA VAL A 279 -15.32 19.57 8.06
C VAL A 279 -15.23 20.81 8.94
N THR A 280 -15.55 21.98 8.40
CA THR A 280 -15.19 23.27 9.01
C THR A 280 -16.21 23.82 10.01
N ASP A 281 -17.45 23.36 10.00
CA ASP A 281 -18.55 23.91 10.82
C ASP A 281 -18.91 23.05 12.05
N ASN A 282 -18.13 21.99 12.31
CA ASN A 282 -18.47 20.94 13.26
C ASN A 282 -19.86 20.30 13.00
N GLY A 283 -20.31 20.32 11.75
CA GLY A 283 -21.58 19.78 11.32
C GLY A 283 -21.57 18.28 11.09
N LYS A 284 -22.73 17.79 10.68
CA LYS A 284 -22.95 16.42 10.23
C LYS A 284 -22.24 16.19 8.90
N PHE A 285 -21.53 15.07 8.77
CA PHE A 285 -20.96 14.65 7.48
C PHE A 285 -21.05 13.13 7.25
N THR A 286 -20.89 12.72 5.99
CA THR A 286 -20.80 11.32 5.55
C THR A 286 -19.58 11.12 4.68
N THR A 287 -18.83 10.04 4.92
CA THR A 287 -17.72 9.62 4.05
C THR A 287 -17.82 8.13 3.77
N GLN A 288 -17.26 7.71 2.65
CA GLN A 288 -17.07 6.30 2.33
C GLN A 288 -15.60 5.93 2.39
N GLY A 289 -14.70 6.79 1.89
CA GLY A 289 -13.27 6.49 1.87
C GLY A 289 -12.37 7.71 1.85
N VAL A 290 -11.31 7.69 2.65
CA VAL A 290 -10.16 8.60 2.53
C VAL A 290 -8.88 7.77 2.50
N ALA A 291 -8.02 7.98 1.50
CA ALA A 291 -6.78 7.20 1.39
C ALA A 291 -5.64 7.86 0.61
N GLY A 292 -4.43 7.34 0.75
CA GLY A 292 -3.27 7.83 -0.01
C GLY A 292 -3.30 7.41 -1.48
N VAL A 293 -3.57 6.13 -1.78
CA VAL A 293 -3.51 5.62 -3.17
C VAL A 293 -4.91 5.48 -3.77
N VAL A 294 -5.77 4.67 -3.15
CA VAL A 294 -7.11 4.35 -3.69
C VAL A 294 -8.21 4.50 -2.66
N GLY A 295 -9.25 5.28 -2.96
CA GLY A 295 -10.37 5.49 -2.03
C GLY A 295 -11.17 4.21 -1.84
N TYR A 296 -11.71 3.67 -2.93
CA TYR A 296 -12.51 2.45 -2.93
C TYR A 296 -12.05 1.51 -4.04
N CYS A 297 -11.62 0.31 -3.70
CA CYS A 297 -11.11 -0.68 -4.64
C CYS A 297 -12.06 -1.88 -4.77
N ARG A 298 -12.43 -2.29 -5.99
CA ARG A 298 -13.01 -3.61 -6.31
C ARG A 298 -12.08 -4.38 -7.22
N GLY A 299 -10.90 -4.73 -6.74
CA GLY A 299 -9.86 -5.40 -7.51
C GLY A 299 -8.65 -5.66 -6.62
N ASN A 300 -7.49 -5.83 -7.25
CA ASN A 300 -6.25 -6.13 -6.52
C ASN A 300 -5.42 -4.85 -6.35
N VAL A 301 -4.87 -4.67 -5.15
CA VAL A 301 -3.90 -3.62 -4.83
C VAL A 301 -2.60 -4.29 -4.43
N SER A 302 -1.51 -4.02 -5.16
CA SER A 302 -0.21 -4.64 -4.87
C SER A 302 0.94 -3.64 -4.91
N ASN A 303 1.95 -3.85 -4.07
CA ASN A 303 3.18 -3.05 -4.07
C ASN A 303 2.93 -1.53 -3.95
N CYS A 304 1.83 -1.13 -3.31
CA CYS A 304 1.43 0.26 -3.19
C CYS A 304 1.88 0.85 -1.86
N GLU A 305 2.35 2.09 -1.88
CA GLU A 305 2.98 2.72 -0.72
C GLU A 305 2.40 4.11 -0.44
N ASN A 306 2.17 4.42 0.84
CA ASN A 306 1.80 5.76 1.28
C ASN A 306 2.81 6.32 2.28
N TYR A 307 3.25 7.55 2.04
CA TYR A 307 4.16 8.35 2.85
C TYR A 307 3.55 9.68 3.30
N GLY A 308 2.49 10.15 2.64
CA GLY A 308 1.78 11.38 3.00
C GLY A 308 0.81 11.17 4.17
N ASP A 309 0.49 12.24 4.89
CA ASP A 309 -0.49 12.16 5.99
C ASP A 309 -1.91 12.07 5.43
N ILE A 310 -2.68 11.10 5.95
CA ILE A 310 -4.07 10.84 5.58
C ILE A 310 -4.96 11.23 6.75
N SER A 311 -5.91 12.13 6.53
CA SER A 311 -6.75 12.64 7.63
C SER A 311 -8.21 12.84 7.26
N LEU A 312 -9.06 12.53 8.23
CA LEU A 312 -10.47 12.90 8.27
C LEU A 312 -10.71 13.68 9.57
N SER A 313 -11.17 14.93 9.47
CA SER A 313 -11.27 15.80 10.65
C SER A 313 -12.49 16.71 10.67
N GLY A 314 -13.02 16.93 11.87
CA GLY A 314 -14.10 17.85 12.18
C GLY A 314 -15.47 17.19 12.27
N GLY A 315 -16.43 17.88 12.89
CA GLY A 315 -17.82 17.46 12.93
C GLY A 315 -18.09 16.15 13.67
N TYR A 316 -19.18 15.50 13.26
CA TYR A 316 -19.61 14.19 13.76
C TYR A 316 -20.15 13.32 12.62
N HIS A 317 -19.79 12.04 12.65
CA HIS A 317 -20.11 11.12 11.57
C HIS A 317 -21.43 10.40 11.83
N VAL A 318 -22.36 10.42 10.87
CA VAL A 318 -23.74 9.91 11.04
C VAL A 318 -24.05 8.60 10.33
N GLY A 319 -23.09 8.04 9.57
CA GLY A 319 -23.18 6.78 8.84
C GLY A 319 -24.60 6.27 8.57
N ARG A 320 -25.42 6.99 7.78
CA ARG A 320 -26.52 6.30 7.11
C ARG A 320 -25.84 5.44 6.06
N ALA A 321 -26.15 4.14 6.05
CA ALA A 321 -26.05 3.39 4.81
C ALA A 321 -26.79 4.20 3.75
N CYS A 322 -26.07 4.90 2.89
CA CYS A 322 -26.69 5.61 1.79
C CYS A 322 -27.32 4.52 0.89
N PRO A 323 -28.66 4.45 0.77
CA PRO A 323 -29.25 3.73 -0.33
C PRO A 323 -28.86 4.50 -1.58
N VAL A 324 -28.43 3.81 -2.61
CA VAL A 324 -28.08 4.50 -3.84
C VAL A 324 -28.92 4.02 -4.99
N ARG A 325 -29.16 4.97 -5.88
CA ARG A 325 -30.14 4.90 -6.94
C ARG A 325 -29.56 4.28 -8.20
N ASP A 326 -30.48 3.70 -8.95
CA ASP A 326 -30.30 2.84 -10.11
C ASP A 326 -29.63 3.55 -11.30
N PRO A 327 -28.62 2.92 -11.95
CA PRO A 327 -27.91 3.44 -13.13
C PRO A 327 -28.75 3.52 -14.43
N SER A 328 -30.00 3.08 -14.45
CA SER A 328 -30.87 3.16 -15.66
C SER A 328 -31.64 4.47 -15.80
N ALA A 329 -31.51 5.41 -14.86
CA ALA A 329 -32.13 6.73 -14.94
C ALA A 329 -31.29 7.68 -15.83
N PRO A 330 -31.85 8.22 -16.93
CA PRO A 330 -31.13 9.00 -17.95
C PRO A 330 -30.56 10.36 -17.49
N ASP A 331 -30.80 10.74 -16.24
CA ASP A 331 -30.44 12.00 -15.60
C ASP A 331 -29.18 11.91 -14.69
N ASN A 332 -28.45 10.78 -14.68
CA ASN A 332 -27.35 10.53 -13.72
C ASN A 332 -25.92 10.46 -14.30
N ILE A 333 -25.53 11.41 -15.16
CA ILE A 333 -24.28 11.32 -15.94
C ILE A 333 -23.04 11.97 -15.25
N GLU A 334 -23.17 12.55 -14.05
CA GLU A 334 -22.02 13.18 -13.35
C GLU A 334 -21.67 12.60 -11.96
N THR A 335 -22.41 11.61 -11.43
CA THR A 335 -22.24 11.18 -10.02
C THR A 335 -21.60 9.79 -9.79
N GLY A 336 -21.36 8.99 -10.84
CA GLY A 336 -20.50 7.80 -10.75
C GLY A 336 -20.85 6.79 -9.64
N GLU A 337 -22.13 6.48 -9.47
CA GLU A 337 -22.62 5.74 -8.30
C GLU A 337 -22.50 4.20 -8.41
N PHE A 338 -21.72 3.56 -7.51
CA PHE A 338 -21.50 2.11 -7.38
C PHE A 338 -22.24 1.47 -6.21
N TYR A 339 -23.38 0.77 -6.38
CA TYR A 339 -24.07 0.28 -5.16
C TYR A 339 -24.89 -1.01 -5.25
N ASN A 340 -24.60 -1.91 -4.30
CA ASN A 340 -25.56 -2.85 -3.72
C ASN A 340 -25.37 -3.09 -2.20
N GLN A 341 -24.47 -2.39 -1.50
CA GLN A 341 -24.05 -2.74 -0.13
C GLN A 341 -23.88 -1.52 0.79
N LYS A 342 -24.15 -1.70 2.09
CA LYS A 342 -23.97 -0.67 3.12
C LYS A 342 -22.47 -0.40 3.34
N VAL A 343 -21.87 0.54 2.62
CA VAL A 343 -20.47 0.92 2.83
C VAL A 343 -20.38 1.82 4.06
N SER A 344 -19.51 1.43 4.98
CA SER A 344 -19.18 2.15 6.21
C SER A 344 -18.00 3.08 5.96
N ALA A 345 -17.95 4.20 6.67
CA ALA A 345 -16.89 5.17 6.50
C ALA A 345 -15.53 4.57 6.88
N SER A 346 -14.56 4.74 5.98
CA SER A 346 -13.26 4.10 6.08
C SER A 346 -12.14 5.10 5.83
N VAL A 347 -11.03 4.95 6.57
CA VAL A 347 -9.78 5.68 6.35
C VAL A 347 -8.64 4.67 6.32
N GLY A 348 -7.73 4.79 5.35
CA GLY A 348 -6.51 4.00 5.34
C GLY A 348 -5.34 4.67 4.65
N GLY A 349 -4.10 4.30 5.00
CA GLY A 349 -2.90 4.88 4.40
C GLY A 349 -2.82 4.63 2.90
N VAL A 350 -2.99 3.39 2.46
CA VAL A 350 -2.96 3.00 1.04
C VAL A 350 -4.37 3.01 0.45
N ALA A 351 -5.31 2.34 1.12
CA ALA A 351 -6.68 2.21 0.62
C ALA A 351 -7.72 2.43 1.72
N ALA A 352 -8.87 3.04 1.42
CA ALA A 352 -9.91 3.09 2.44
C ALA A 352 -10.68 1.77 2.49
N TYR A 353 -10.96 1.20 1.32
CA TYR A 353 -11.80 0.02 1.16
C TYR A 353 -11.27 -0.87 0.02
N ILE A 354 -11.17 -2.19 0.23
CA ILE A 354 -10.68 -3.14 -0.78
C ILE A 354 -11.61 -4.35 -0.91
N ILE A 355 -12.13 -4.63 -2.12
CA ILE A 355 -12.75 -5.92 -2.48
C ILE A 355 -11.86 -6.64 -3.49
N GLY A 356 -11.02 -7.55 -3.00
CA GLY A 356 -10.02 -8.30 -3.78
C GLY A 356 -8.82 -8.63 -2.90
N THR A 357 -7.61 -8.56 -3.45
CA THR A 357 -6.38 -8.82 -2.67
C THR A 357 -5.64 -7.53 -2.32
N ALA A 358 -5.05 -7.49 -1.13
CA ALA A 358 -4.02 -6.50 -0.79
C ALA A 358 -2.69 -7.22 -0.54
N ASP A 359 -1.68 -6.93 -1.35
CA ASP A 359 -0.40 -7.62 -1.30
C ASP A 359 0.76 -6.63 -1.23
N ASN A 360 1.70 -6.84 -0.31
CA ASN A 360 2.90 -6.01 -0.16
C ASN A 360 2.61 -4.48 -0.14
N CYS A 361 1.55 -4.06 0.54
CA CYS A 361 1.16 -2.66 0.67
C CYS A 361 1.72 -2.04 1.95
N LYS A 362 2.24 -0.82 1.88
CA LYS A 362 2.95 -0.18 3.00
C LYS A 362 2.47 1.22 3.31
N ASN A 363 2.45 1.58 4.59
CA ASN A 363 2.18 2.93 5.03
C ASN A 363 3.21 3.42 6.04
N GLU A 364 3.81 4.59 5.77
CA GLU A 364 4.71 5.32 6.67
C GLU A 364 4.13 6.68 7.10
N GLY A 365 3.14 7.20 6.37
CA GLY A 365 2.45 8.45 6.72
C GLY A 365 1.49 8.30 7.90
N THR A 366 1.13 9.39 8.55
CA THR A 366 0.17 9.36 9.66
C THR A 366 -1.25 9.11 9.14
N VAL A 367 -2.00 8.22 9.77
CA VAL A 367 -3.44 8.03 9.51
C VAL A 367 -4.24 8.58 10.70
N SER A 368 -5.11 9.56 10.45
CA SER A 368 -5.86 10.25 11.51
C SER A 368 -7.37 10.31 11.24
N TRP A 369 -8.16 10.00 12.27
CA TRP A 369 -9.60 10.24 12.32
C TRP A 369 -9.91 11.11 13.52
N THR A 370 -10.58 12.25 13.34
CA THR A 370 -10.93 13.17 14.43
C THR A 370 -12.34 13.72 14.29
N GLU A 371 -13.21 13.32 15.20
CA GLU A 371 -14.52 13.95 15.43
C GLU A 371 -14.43 14.91 16.61
N THR A 372 -15.07 16.07 16.50
CA THR A 372 -14.98 17.17 17.47
C THR A 372 -16.28 17.41 18.23
N LYS A 373 -17.38 16.76 17.83
CA LYS A 373 -18.72 17.02 18.37
C LYS A 373 -19.62 15.78 18.42
N ALA A 374 -19.08 14.67 18.91
CA ALA A 374 -19.76 13.37 18.93
C ALA A 374 -21.11 13.39 19.68
N GLU A 375 -21.30 14.27 20.66
CA GLU A 375 -22.55 14.46 21.41
C GLU A 375 -23.71 15.02 20.58
N ALA A 376 -23.44 15.59 19.40
CA ALA A 376 -24.48 16.10 18.50
C ALA A 376 -25.19 14.99 17.69
N LEU A 377 -24.80 13.72 17.89
CA LEU A 377 -25.39 12.60 17.17
C LEU A 377 -26.83 12.30 17.60
N SER A 378 -27.75 12.45 16.64
CA SER A 378 -29.16 12.11 16.81
C SER A 378 -29.48 10.64 16.53
N THR A 379 -28.61 9.92 15.81
CA THR A 379 -28.76 8.49 15.50
C THR A 379 -27.41 7.78 15.57
N SER A 380 -27.42 6.50 15.95
CA SER A 380 -26.19 5.67 15.95
C SER A 380 -25.64 5.57 14.52
N PRO A 381 -24.38 5.94 14.27
CA PRO A 381 -23.78 5.79 12.95
C PRO A 381 -23.57 4.32 12.59
N ALA A 382 -23.40 4.06 11.29
CA ALA A 382 -22.75 2.83 10.84
C ALA A 382 -21.34 2.71 11.48
N ARG A 383 -20.88 1.48 11.59
CA ARG A 383 -19.52 1.17 12.04
C ARG A 383 -18.49 1.95 11.21
N MET A 384 -17.38 2.32 11.83
CA MET A 384 -16.33 3.11 11.18
C MET A 384 -15.02 2.33 11.22
N PHE A 385 -14.23 2.49 10.17
CA PHE A 385 -13.04 1.67 9.93
C PHE A 385 -11.80 2.55 9.73
N CYS A 386 -10.75 2.27 10.48
CA CYS A 386 -9.47 2.96 10.34
C CYS A 386 -8.33 1.97 10.37
N GLY A 387 -7.44 1.99 9.39
CA GLY A 387 -6.26 1.14 9.36
C GLY A 387 -5.03 1.88 8.84
N GLY A 388 -3.84 1.53 9.32
CA GLY A 388 -2.62 2.12 8.79
C GLY A 388 -2.42 1.84 7.30
N VAL A 389 -2.74 0.63 6.81
CA VAL A 389 -2.71 0.30 5.38
C VAL A 389 -4.09 0.42 4.76
N ALA A 390 -5.09 -0.26 5.32
CA ALA A 390 -6.45 -0.16 4.82
C ALA A 390 -7.54 -0.07 5.90
N GLY A 391 -8.55 0.76 5.67
CA GLY A 391 -9.69 0.87 6.58
C GLY A 391 -10.43 -0.46 6.70
N THR A 392 -10.91 -0.99 5.58
CA THR A 392 -11.52 -2.32 5.53
C THR A 392 -11.15 -3.05 4.25
N TYR A 393 -11.23 -4.37 4.30
CA TYR A 393 -10.89 -5.22 3.16
C TYR A 393 -11.75 -6.49 3.13
N TYR A 394 -11.87 -7.05 1.93
CA TYR A 394 -12.70 -8.18 1.57
C TYR A 394 -11.90 -9.03 0.58
N GLY A 395 -11.34 -10.16 1.03
CA GLY A 395 -10.60 -11.08 0.17
C GLY A 395 -9.38 -11.66 0.86
N LYS A 396 -8.17 -11.48 0.32
CA LYS A 396 -6.92 -12.01 0.92
C LYS A 396 -5.92 -10.89 1.15
N VAL A 397 -5.14 -11.02 2.22
CA VAL A 397 -4.10 -10.05 2.55
C VAL A 397 -2.79 -10.74 2.88
N SER A 398 -1.72 -10.25 2.26
CA SER A 398 -0.37 -10.72 2.49
C SER A 398 0.63 -9.57 2.55
N ASP A 399 1.65 -9.74 3.39
CA ASP A 399 2.90 -8.97 3.38
C ASP A 399 2.71 -7.44 3.52
N CYS A 400 1.60 -7.00 4.13
CA CYS A 400 1.29 -5.59 4.33
C CYS A 400 1.88 -5.06 5.64
N ALA A 401 2.42 -3.84 5.61
CA ALA A 401 3.10 -3.25 6.77
C ALA A 401 2.69 -1.79 7.04
N ASN A 402 2.53 -1.46 8.32
CA ASN A 402 2.35 -0.07 8.76
C ASN A 402 3.45 0.35 9.74
N ALA A 403 4.13 1.45 9.42
CA ALA A 403 5.06 2.13 10.31
C ALA A 403 4.57 3.51 10.76
N GLY A 404 3.59 4.09 10.04
CA GLY A 404 3.02 5.39 10.37
C GLY A 404 2.10 5.36 11.59
N PRO A 405 2.00 6.45 12.39
CA PRO A 405 1.08 6.50 13.51
C PRO A 405 -0.40 6.42 13.07
N VAL A 406 -1.23 5.76 13.87
CA VAL A 406 -2.70 5.70 13.69
C VAL A 406 -3.37 6.40 14.86
N ASN A 407 -4.02 7.54 14.62
CA ASN A 407 -4.61 8.39 15.65
C ASN A 407 -6.13 8.48 15.48
N VAL A 408 -6.88 8.06 16.48
CA VAL A 408 -8.35 8.10 16.44
C VAL A 408 -8.89 8.88 17.63
N LYS A 409 -9.60 9.96 17.33
CA LYS A 409 -10.23 10.84 18.31
C LYS A 409 -11.72 10.96 18.05
N VAL A 410 -12.51 10.68 19.08
CA VAL A 410 -13.96 10.89 19.07
C VAL A 410 -14.29 11.73 20.29
N LEU A 411 -14.30 13.04 20.08
CA LEU A 411 -14.37 14.03 21.14
C LEU A 411 -15.78 14.60 21.25
N THR A 412 -16.14 14.95 22.48
CA THR A 412 -17.26 15.85 22.76
C THR A 412 -16.75 17.28 22.94
N SER A 413 -17.60 18.30 22.72
CA SER A 413 -17.18 19.71 22.80
C SER A 413 -16.55 20.09 24.15
N ASP A 414 -16.97 19.43 25.23
CA ASP A 414 -16.52 19.64 26.61
C ASP A 414 -15.61 18.52 27.15
N ARG A 415 -15.29 17.52 26.32
CA ARG A 415 -14.53 16.31 26.69
C ARG A 415 -15.14 15.57 27.89
N GLN A 416 -16.46 15.62 28.04
CA GLN A 416 -17.21 14.78 28.98
C GLN A 416 -17.77 13.54 28.27
N PRO A 417 -17.92 12.41 28.98
CA PRO A 417 -18.52 11.21 28.40
C PRO A 417 -19.98 11.46 28.00
N PHE A 418 -20.34 11.10 26.76
CA PHE A 418 -21.72 11.18 26.25
C PHE A 418 -22.37 9.79 26.14
N ASP A 419 -23.60 9.65 26.65
CA ASP A 419 -24.35 8.39 26.81
C ASP A 419 -25.43 8.11 25.76
N GLY A 420 -25.58 8.99 24.77
CA GLY A 420 -26.64 8.85 23.77
C GLY A 420 -26.44 7.70 22.78
N GLN A 421 -26.04 8.02 21.55
CA GLN A 421 -26.05 7.07 20.44
C GLN A 421 -24.81 6.18 20.40
N ASN A 422 -24.96 4.95 19.89
CA ASN A 422 -23.93 3.93 19.88
C ASN A 422 -22.82 4.24 18.85
N HIS A 423 -21.60 4.46 19.30
CA HIS A 423 -20.43 4.65 18.44
C HIS A 423 -19.65 3.35 18.24
N GLN A 424 -19.42 2.94 17.00
CA GLN A 424 -18.70 1.71 16.70
C GLN A 424 -17.47 1.99 15.84
N LEU A 425 -16.28 1.71 16.38
CA LEU A 425 -15.01 1.92 15.68
C LEU A 425 -14.17 0.64 15.69
N CYS A 426 -13.77 0.20 14.50
CA CYS A 426 -12.75 -0.83 14.33
C CYS A 426 -11.47 -0.19 13.82
N VAL A 427 -10.40 -0.34 14.59
CA VAL A 427 -9.12 0.29 14.30
C VAL A 427 -8.02 -0.76 14.35
N GLY A 428 -7.22 -0.82 13.29
CA GLY A 428 -6.02 -1.62 13.26
C GLY A 428 -4.79 -0.79 12.96
N GLY A 429 -3.63 -1.23 13.45
CA GLY A 429 -2.37 -0.65 12.96
C GLY A 429 -2.17 -0.97 11.49
N VAL A 430 -2.67 -2.11 10.98
CA VAL A 430 -2.68 -2.41 9.53
C VAL A 430 -4.09 -2.29 8.95
N PHE A 431 -5.08 -2.95 9.55
CA PHE A 431 -6.46 -3.02 9.05
C PHE A 431 -7.53 -2.71 10.08
N GLY A 432 -8.48 -1.83 9.74
CA GLY A 432 -9.61 -1.54 10.63
C GLY A 432 -10.49 -2.76 10.87
N ALA A 433 -11.04 -3.35 9.80
CA ALA A 433 -11.88 -4.54 9.90
C ALA A 433 -11.90 -5.43 8.67
N LEU A 434 -12.21 -6.70 8.94
CA LEU A 434 -12.81 -7.64 8.00
C LEU A 434 -14.30 -7.40 7.94
N ASN A 435 -14.86 -7.33 6.75
CA ASN A 435 -16.29 -7.22 6.60
C ASN A 435 -16.76 -8.15 5.46
N ASN A 436 -18.02 -8.56 5.47
CA ASN A 436 -18.66 -9.34 4.39
C ASN A 436 -19.84 -8.51 3.88
N PRO A 437 -19.98 -8.28 2.57
CA PRO A 437 -20.96 -7.31 2.14
C PRO A 437 -22.39 -7.86 1.97
N THR A 438 -22.59 -9.16 1.80
CA THR A 438 -23.87 -9.63 1.27
C THR A 438 -24.88 -9.98 2.36
N LYS A 439 -25.97 -9.21 2.42
CA LYS A 439 -27.22 -9.62 3.08
C LYS A 439 -27.91 -10.79 2.36
N ASP A 440 -27.53 -11.06 1.11
CA ASP A 440 -28.15 -12.06 0.23
C ASP A 440 -27.28 -13.31 -0.04
N SER A 441 -26.30 -13.60 0.81
CA SER A 441 -25.73 -14.96 0.84
C SER A 441 -26.34 -15.72 2.01
N PRO A 442 -27.23 -16.70 1.78
CA PRO A 442 -27.77 -17.57 2.83
C PRO A 442 -26.73 -18.56 3.40
N SER A 443 -25.42 -18.32 3.23
CA SER A 443 -24.37 -19.24 3.68
C SER A 443 -23.10 -18.51 4.09
N GLY A 444 -23.00 -18.18 5.38
CA GLY A 444 -21.79 -18.22 6.19
C GLY A 444 -20.68 -17.21 5.87
N ASN A 445 -20.27 -16.46 6.87
CA ASN A 445 -18.99 -15.79 6.93
C ASN A 445 -17.83 -16.78 6.66
N ARG A 446 -17.36 -16.84 5.40
CA ARG A 446 -16.17 -17.60 5.02
C ARG A 446 -14.98 -16.70 5.31
N GLY A 447 -14.24 -17.06 6.34
CA GLY A 447 -13.18 -16.26 6.91
C GLY A 447 -12.16 -15.77 5.90
N VAL A 448 -11.59 -14.62 6.21
CA VAL A 448 -10.49 -14.05 5.45
C VAL A 448 -9.16 -14.50 6.03
N GLU A 449 -8.20 -14.71 5.13
CA GLU A 449 -6.82 -15.04 5.45
C GLU A 449 -5.95 -13.78 5.46
N VAL A 450 -5.20 -13.60 6.55
CA VAL A 450 -4.19 -12.55 6.72
C VAL A 450 -2.85 -13.21 6.96
N ARG A 451 -1.84 -12.90 6.15
CA ARG A 451 -0.50 -13.47 6.28
C ARG A 451 0.55 -12.38 6.40
N ASN A 452 1.54 -12.61 7.26
CA ASN A 452 2.80 -11.87 7.29
C ASN A 452 2.63 -10.35 7.40
N CYS A 453 1.56 -9.89 8.06
CA CYS A 453 1.30 -8.46 8.21
C CYS A 453 1.92 -7.92 9.49
N SER A 454 2.51 -6.73 9.44
CA SER A 454 3.22 -6.15 10.60
C SER A 454 2.86 -4.69 10.86
N ASN A 455 2.71 -4.34 12.13
CA ASN A 455 2.60 -2.95 12.56
C ASN A 455 3.73 -2.56 13.50
N SER A 456 4.40 -1.45 13.20
CA SER A 456 5.33 -0.76 14.11
C SER A 456 4.88 0.66 14.45
N GLY A 457 3.84 1.18 13.80
CA GLY A 457 3.28 2.49 14.07
C GLY A 457 2.53 2.53 15.41
N LYS A 458 2.67 3.64 16.15
CA LYS A 458 1.94 3.85 17.41
C LYS A 458 0.44 4.04 17.15
N LEU A 459 -0.40 3.40 17.97
CA LEU A 459 -1.85 3.62 17.98
C LEU A 459 -2.23 4.51 19.16
N THR A 460 -2.92 5.62 18.87
CA THR A 460 -3.38 6.58 19.89
C THR A 460 -4.89 6.75 19.82
N PHE A 461 -5.56 6.60 20.96
CA PHE A 461 -7.01 6.70 21.09
C PHE A 461 -7.38 7.77 22.12
N GLU A 462 -8.36 8.60 21.77
CA GLU A 462 -8.95 9.58 22.69
C GLU A 462 -10.46 9.66 22.45
N VAL A 463 -11.26 9.00 23.28
CA VAL A 463 -12.67 8.74 23.01
C VAL A 463 -13.55 9.06 24.22
N TYR A 464 -14.60 9.85 24.02
CA TYR A 464 -15.53 10.29 25.07
C TYR A 464 -16.98 9.87 24.77
N THR A 465 -17.22 8.56 24.75
CA THR A 465 -18.55 7.98 24.45
C THR A 465 -18.80 6.82 25.41
N SER A 466 -19.92 6.80 26.13
CA SER A 466 -20.23 5.74 27.10
C SER A 466 -21.13 4.62 26.55
N LYS A 467 -21.82 4.85 25.42
CA LYS A 467 -22.50 3.79 24.64
C LYS A 467 -21.72 3.54 23.35
N ASN A 468 -20.91 2.50 23.32
CA ASN A 468 -20.00 2.30 22.21
C ASN A 468 -19.50 0.84 22.09
N TRP A 469 -18.96 0.50 20.93
CA TRP A 469 -18.21 -0.74 20.68
C TRP A 469 -16.91 -0.42 19.97
N MET A 470 -15.81 -0.41 20.71
CA MET A 470 -14.49 -0.21 20.14
C MET A 470 -13.72 -1.52 20.04
N TRP A 471 -13.17 -1.79 18.85
CA TRP A 471 -12.31 -2.94 18.58
C TRP A 471 -10.98 -2.47 18.01
N TRP A 472 -9.93 -2.62 18.80
CA TRP A 472 -8.62 -2.05 18.51
C TRP A 472 -7.55 -3.14 18.50
N GLY A 473 -6.80 -3.28 17.42
CA GLY A 473 -5.73 -4.26 17.32
C GLY A 473 -4.47 -3.70 16.70
N GLY A 474 -3.30 -4.20 17.09
CA GLY A 474 -2.04 -3.72 16.52
C GLY A 474 -1.94 -4.04 15.03
N VAL A 475 -2.54 -5.15 14.61
CA VAL A 475 -2.67 -5.51 13.19
C VAL A 475 -4.11 -5.30 12.73
N ILE A 476 -5.09 -5.85 13.44
CA ILE A 476 -6.50 -5.80 13.03
C ILE A 476 -7.46 -5.44 14.17
N GLY A 477 -8.36 -4.48 13.93
CA GLY A 477 -9.40 -4.13 14.90
C GLY A 477 -10.43 -5.26 15.06
N TRP A 478 -11.22 -5.49 14.01
CA TRP A 478 -12.31 -6.47 14.03
C TRP A 478 -12.20 -7.47 12.87
N PRO A 479 -11.82 -8.73 13.14
CA PRO A 479 -11.65 -9.74 12.10
C PRO A 479 -12.94 -10.53 11.76
N ASN A 480 -14.10 -10.18 12.33
CA ASN A 480 -15.33 -10.97 12.15
C ASN A 480 -16.31 -10.29 11.18
N GLY A 481 -17.15 -11.10 10.53
CA GLY A 481 -18.36 -10.66 9.85
C GLY A 481 -19.50 -10.39 10.84
N ALA A 482 -20.71 -10.19 10.33
CA ALA A 482 -21.89 -9.88 11.17
C ALA A 482 -22.36 -11.04 12.07
N ASP A 483 -21.85 -12.26 11.90
CA ASP A 483 -22.09 -13.42 12.76
C ASP A 483 -20.98 -13.60 13.82
N ARG A 484 -21.29 -14.29 14.92
CA ARG A 484 -20.32 -14.61 15.98
C ARG A 484 -19.33 -15.72 15.57
N ILE A 485 -19.56 -16.38 14.43
CA ILE A 485 -18.70 -17.45 13.88
C ILE A 485 -17.58 -16.81 13.06
N CYS A 486 -16.32 -16.86 13.54
CA CYS A 486 -15.19 -16.39 12.76
C CYS A 486 -14.36 -17.55 12.22
N ASN A 487 -14.44 -17.76 10.91
CA ASN A 487 -13.56 -18.67 10.18
C ASN A 487 -12.25 -17.98 9.72
N GLY A 488 -12.07 -16.69 10.06
CA GLY A 488 -10.88 -15.92 9.66
C GLY A 488 -9.63 -16.53 10.27
N THR A 489 -8.50 -16.42 9.56
CA THR A 489 -7.22 -16.91 10.07
C THR A 489 -6.11 -15.90 9.84
N MET A 490 -5.30 -15.69 10.88
CA MET A 490 -4.09 -14.87 10.83
C MET A 490 -2.85 -15.75 10.99
N TYR A 491 -1.90 -15.58 10.08
CA TYR A 491 -0.62 -16.29 10.11
C TYR A 491 0.52 -15.28 10.20
N ASN A 492 1.45 -15.52 11.13
CA ASN A 492 2.73 -14.80 11.21
C ASN A 492 2.58 -13.27 11.24
N CYS A 493 1.50 -12.77 11.82
CA CYS A 493 1.26 -11.33 11.94
C CYS A 493 1.89 -10.79 13.22
N SER A 494 2.47 -9.59 13.17
CA SER A 494 3.21 -9.04 14.30
C SER A 494 2.87 -7.59 14.61
N ASN A 495 2.98 -7.22 15.89
CA ASN A 495 2.88 -5.83 16.31
C ASN A 495 4.02 -5.45 17.26
N THR A 496 4.69 -4.35 16.94
CA THR A 496 5.62 -3.65 17.85
C THR A 496 5.18 -2.21 18.13
N GLY A 497 4.05 -1.78 17.56
CA GLY A 497 3.48 -0.46 17.79
C GLY A 497 2.86 -0.35 19.19
N ASP A 498 3.25 0.69 19.90
CA ASP A 498 2.70 1.00 21.22
C ASP A 498 1.27 1.50 21.14
N PHE A 499 0.53 1.33 22.24
CA PHE A 499 -0.82 1.82 22.41
C PHE A 499 -0.87 2.89 23.49
N GLU A 500 -1.62 3.95 23.21
CA GLU A 500 -2.00 4.94 24.21
C GLU A 500 -3.52 5.16 24.15
N ILE A 501 -4.21 4.78 25.23
CA ILE A 501 -5.67 4.81 25.32
C ILE A 501 -6.09 5.86 26.35
N ASN A 502 -6.85 6.85 25.90
CA ASN A 502 -7.34 7.97 26.71
C ASN A 502 -8.87 8.11 26.59
N GLY A 503 -9.46 8.80 27.58
CA GLY A 503 -10.87 9.16 27.60
C GLY A 503 -11.74 8.20 28.42
N ALA A 504 -13.02 8.11 28.05
CA ALA A 504 -14.04 7.37 28.79
C ALA A 504 -14.91 6.58 27.81
N CYS A 505 -14.43 5.40 27.42
CA CYS A 505 -15.15 4.48 26.54
C CYS A 505 -14.92 3.01 26.92
N THR A 506 -15.83 2.13 26.50
CA THR A 506 -15.64 0.68 26.59
C THR A 506 -14.92 0.16 25.35
N PHE A 507 -13.82 -0.56 25.49
CA PHE A 507 -13.04 -1.06 24.35
C PHE A 507 -12.64 -2.51 24.51
N ARG A 508 -12.28 -3.15 23.39
CA ARG A 508 -11.55 -4.41 23.30
C ARG A 508 -10.24 -4.15 22.57
N ALA A 509 -9.13 -4.09 23.31
CA ALA A 509 -7.81 -3.72 22.78
C ALA A 509 -6.85 -4.91 22.82
N GLY A 510 -6.34 -5.35 21.68
CA GLY A 510 -5.35 -6.41 21.58
C GLY A 510 -4.04 -5.94 20.97
N GLY A 511 -2.91 -6.40 21.47
CA GLY A 511 -1.62 -6.09 20.85
C GLY A 511 -1.54 -6.56 19.40
N VAL A 512 -2.27 -7.59 18.96
CA VAL A 512 -2.42 -7.96 17.55
C VAL A 512 -3.85 -7.77 17.05
N ALA A 513 -4.84 -8.27 17.79
CA ALA A 513 -6.23 -8.28 17.33
C ALA A 513 -7.20 -7.78 18.40
N GLY A 514 -8.09 -6.84 18.06
CA GLY A 514 -9.11 -6.37 19.00
C GLY A 514 -10.08 -7.49 19.41
N VAL A 515 -10.47 -8.32 18.45
CA VAL A 515 -11.19 -9.59 18.66
C VAL A 515 -10.43 -10.72 17.98
N SER A 516 -10.49 -11.94 18.50
CA SER A 516 -9.81 -13.09 17.92
C SER A 516 -10.41 -13.61 16.60
N PRO A 517 -9.58 -13.85 15.58
CA PRO A 517 -9.77 -14.92 14.58
C PRO A 517 -9.05 -16.21 15.05
N ASN A 518 -8.94 -17.22 14.18
CA ASN A 518 -7.89 -18.23 14.33
C ASN A 518 -6.52 -17.55 14.15
N MET A 519 -5.53 -17.95 14.94
CA MET A 519 -4.21 -17.33 14.91
C MET A 519 -3.12 -18.40 14.97
N GLU A 520 -2.13 -18.30 14.10
CA GLU A 520 -0.94 -19.15 14.12
C GLU A 520 0.32 -18.31 13.95
N GLY A 521 1.30 -18.50 14.83
CA GLY A 521 2.61 -17.84 14.75
C GLY A 521 2.57 -16.31 14.89
N CYS A 522 1.47 -15.74 15.39
CA CYS A 522 1.35 -14.29 15.56
C CYS A 522 2.10 -13.82 16.82
N SER A 523 2.60 -12.58 16.81
CA SER A 523 3.37 -12.06 17.93
C SER A 523 3.10 -10.59 18.28
N SER A 524 3.29 -10.24 19.55
CA SER A 524 3.24 -8.85 20.00
C SER A 524 4.42 -8.51 20.89
N LYS A 525 5.06 -7.37 20.63
CA LYS A 525 6.14 -6.82 21.45
C LYS A 525 5.98 -5.31 21.58
N ASN A 526 5.16 -4.88 22.52
CA ASN A 526 4.77 -3.48 22.64
C ASN A 526 4.41 -3.09 24.08
N LYS A 527 4.30 -1.77 24.29
CA LYS A 527 3.77 -1.17 25.50
C LYS A 527 2.34 -0.69 25.28
N ILE A 528 1.48 -0.92 26.26
CA ILE A 528 0.09 -0.46 26.26
C ILE A 528 -0.14 0.39 27.51
N ILE A 529 -0.50 1.66 27.30
CA ILE A 529 -0.82 2.61 28.38
C ILE A 529 -2.31 2.94 28.30
N ILE A 530 -3.01 2.74 29.41
CA ILE A 530 -4.45 2.99 29.53
C ILE A 530 -4.67 4.03 30.60
N ASN A 531 -4.99 5.25 30.19
CA ASN A 531 -5.21 6.37 31.10
C ASN A 531 -6.69 6.52 31.49
N GLY A 532 -7.60 5.96 30.71
CA GLY A 532 -9.03 6.02 30.99
C GLY A 532 -9.84 4.98 30.21
N ALA A 533 -10.95 4.54 30.81
CA ALA A 533 -11.88 3.55 30.30
C ALA A 533 -13.24 3.70 31.00
N SER A 534 -14.29 3.09 30.44
CA SER A 534 -15.60 2.96 31.08
C SER A 534 -16.18 1.56 30.87
N GLY A 535 -17.10 1.16 31.75
CA GLY A 535 -17.79 -0.13 31.65
C GLY A 535 -16.84 -1.34 31.71
N SER A 536 -17.18 -2.40 30.98
CA SER A 536 -16.43 -3.66 30.93
C SER A 536 -15.36 -3.64 29.82
N ALA A 537 -14.47 -2.65 29.83
CA ALA A 537 -13.36 -2.60 28.89
C ALA A 537 -12.40 -3.79 29.11
N SER A 538 -11.80 -4.29 28.03
CA SER A 538 -10.79 -5.35 28.09
C SER A 538 -9.56 -5.04 27.26
N CYS A 539 -8.41 -5.48 27.79
CA CYS A 539 -7.14 -5.38 27.10
C CYS A 539 -6.34 -6.69 27.23
N GLY A 540 -5.81 -7.18 26.11
CA GLY A 540 -4.87 -8.29 26.07
C GLY A 540 -3.63 -7.94 25.26
N GLY A 541 -2.45 -8.43 25.64
CA GLY A 541 -1.23 -8.22 24.86
C GLY A 541 -1.23 -8.93 23.51
N LEU A 542 -2.07 -9.95 23.28
CA LEU A 542 -2.35 -10.49 21.94
C LEU A 542 -3.74 -10.08 21.47
N ILE A 543 -4.75 -10.35 22.29
CA ILE A 543 -6.18 -10.31 21.92
C ILE A 543 -6.98 -9.54 22.95
N GLY A 544 -7.75 -8.53 22.52
CA GLY A 544 -8.64 -7.80 23.41
C GLY A 544 -9.78 -8.66 23.95
N ALA A 545 -10.56 -9.26 23.04
CA ALA A 545 -11.65 -10.17 23.34
C ALA A 545 -11.61 -11.43 22.48
N HIS A 546 -11.87 -12.57 23.09
CA HIS A 546 -11.98 -13.84 22.38
C HIS A 546 -13.42 -14.33 22.40
N TRP A 547 -14.02 -14.53 21.21
CA TRP A 547 -15.46 -14.83 21.08
C TRP A 547 -15.86 -16.30 20.84
N GLY A 548 -14.91 -17.23 20.93
CA GLY A 548 -15.17 -18.60 21.40
C GLY A 548 -15.92 -19.59 20.49
N ASP A 549 -16.24 -19.30 19.22
CA ASP A 549 -16.83 -20.32 18.33
C ASP A 549 -15.74 -21.08 17.55
N LYS A 550 -15.18 -22.12 18.18
CA LYS A 550 -14.25 -23.11 17.59
C LYS A 550 -12.93 -22.52 17.07
N GLN A 551 -12.44 -21.47 17.72
CA GLN A 551 -11.22 -20.78 17.32
C GLN A 551 -9.99 -21.34 18.05
N VAL A 552 -8.89 -21.50 17.31
CA VAL A 552 -7.60 -21.96 17.81
C VAL A 552 -6.56 -20.84 17.73
N ILE A 553 -5.82 -20.66 18.83
CA ILE A 553 -4.66 -19.77 18.92
C ILE A 553 -3.44 -20.66 19.11
N LYS A 554 -2.58 -20.74 18.10
CA LYS A 554 -1.48 -21.69 18.03
C LYS A 554 -0.15 -20.97 17.91
N ASP A 555 0.83 -21.39 18.72
CA ASP A 555 2.23 -20.95 18.64
C ASP A 555 2.40 -19.41 18.61
N CYS A 556 1.51 -18.68 19.26
CA CYS A 556 1.55 -17.22 19.34
C CYS A 556 2.40 -16.77 20.53
N SER A 557 3.14 -15.66 20.38
CA SER A 557 4.10 -15.20 21.39
C SER A 557 3.94 -13.73 21.75
N VAL A 558 3.94 -13.40 23.03
CA VAL A 558 3.82 -12.01 23.52
C VAL A 558 4.94 -11.63 24.47
N VAL A 559 5.44 -10.41 24.31
CA VAL A 559 6.37 -9.73 25.24
C VAL A 559 5.84 -8.32 25.46
N VAL A 560 5.07 -8.10 26.53
CA VAL A 560 4.28 -6.87 26.70
C VAL A 560 4.43 -6.22 28.06
N GLU A 561 4.34 -4.89 28.07
CA GLU A 561 4.16 -4.10 29.29
C GLU A 561 2.83 -3.36 29.21
N ILE A 562 1.90 -3.68 30.11
CA ILE A 562 0.57 -3.05 30.14
C ILE A 562 0.35 -2.36 31.48
N ASN A 563 0.11 -1.05 31.45
CA ASN A 563 -0.17 -0.26 32.64
C ASN A 563 -1.53 0.44 32.48
N SER A 564 -2.46 0.14 33.38
CA SER A 564 -3.78 0.77 33.41
C SER A 564 -3.97 1.64 34.65
N ALA A 565 -4.29 2.91 34.44
CA ALA A 565 -4.64 3.84 35.51
C ALA A 565 -6.07 3.61 36.06
N VAL A 566 -6.84 2.69 35.46
CA VAL A 566 -8.24 2.40 35.77
C VAL A 566 -8.51 0.90 35.81
N ARG A 567 -9.63 0.53 36.44
CA ARG A 567 -10.12 -0.85 36.52
C ARG A 567 -10.67 -1.35 35.17
N ILE A 568 -10.10 -2.42 34.64
CA ILE A 568 -10.55 -3.13 33.42
C ILE A 568 -10.33 -4.65 33.55
N ASN A 569 -10.78 -5.41 32.54
CA ASN A 569 -10.35 -6.80 32.35
C ASN A 569 -9.00 -6.82 31.63
N LEU A 570 -7.94 -7.26 32.30
CA LEU A 570 -6.57 -7.10 31.79
C LEU A 570 -5.84 -8.43 31.69
N SER A 571 -5.09 -8.63 30.59
CA SER A 571 -4.19 -9.76 30.45
C SER A 571 -2.97 -9.45 29.59
N ALA A 572 -1.87 -10.18 29.81
CA ALA A 572 -0.74 -10.12 28.88
C ALA A 572 -1.02 -10.86 27.56
N PHE A 573 -2.02 -11.74 27.51
CA PHE A 573 -2.37 -12.51 26.31
C PHE A 573 -3.81 -12.23 25.84
N ILE A 574 -4.83 -12.80 26.48
CA ILE A 574 -6.26 -12.63 26.14
C ILE A 574 -6.97 -11.85 27.24
N GLY A 575 -7.44 -10.64 26.93
CA GLY A 575 -8.08 -9.76 27.92
C GLY A 575 -9.39 -10.33 28.48
N THR A 576 -10.23 -10.88 27.61
CA THR A 576 -11.48 -11.54 28.01
C THR A 576 -11.82 -12.67 27.05
N THR A 577 -12.28 -13.80 27.59
CA THR A 577 -13.00 -14.82 26.80
C THR A 577 -14.50 -14.63 27.04
N ASP A 578 -15.29 -14.59 25.97
CA ASP A 578 -16.74 -14.44 26.01
C ASP A 578 -17.33 -15.39 24.97
N ALA A 579 -18.12 -16.36 25.40
CA ALA A 579 -18.66 -17.33 24.46
C ALA A 579 -20.04 -16.93 23.89
N GLY A 580 -20.67 -15.87 24.41
CA GLY A 580 -21.98 -15.39 23.94
C GLY A 580 -23.08 -16.45 23.78
N ASP A 581 -24.10 -16.12 22.98
CA ASP A 581 -25.17 -17.05 22.54
C ASP A 581 -24.70 -18.13 21.55
N ALA A 582 -23.39 -18.42 21.47
CA ALA A 582 -22.88 -19.46 20.58
C ALA A 582 -23.33 -20.87 21.02
N ASP A 583 -23.24 -21.84 20.11
CA ASP A 583 -23.75 -23.21 20.34
C ASP A 583 -23.04 -23.92 21.52
N GLU A 584 -23.62 -25.02 22.00
CA GLU A 584 -23.05 -25.85 23.07
C GLU A 584 -21.66 -26.45 22.73
N ASN A 585 -21.20 -26.32 21.47
CA ASN A 585 -19.94 -26.83 20.96
C ASN A 585 -18.83 -25.77 20.84
N SER A 586 -19.08 -24.55 21.34
CA SER A 586 -18.13 -23.44 21.31
C SER A 586 -17.01 -23.62 22.34
N PHE A 587 -15.74 -23.59 21.89
CA PHE A 587 -14.55 -23.72 22.73
C PHE A 587 -13.47 -22.69 22.37
N THR A 588 -12.64 -22.37 23.36
CA THR A 588 -11.37 -21.64 23.17
C THR A 588 -10.21 -22.60 23.36
N GLN A 589 -9.28 -22.63 22.40
CA GLN A 589 -8.08 -23.46 22.51
C GLN A 589 -6.82 -22.64 22.23
N VAL A 590 -5.91 -22.64 23.19
CA VAL A 590 -4.54 -22.15 23.03
C VAL A 590 -3.60 -23.35 22.97
N GLU A 591 -2.79 -23.45 21.93
CA GLU A 591 -1.82 -24.53 21.74
C GLU A 591 -0.40 -23.94 21.63
N GLY A 592 0.47 -24.26 22.58
CA GLY A 592 1.84 -23.77 22.58
C GLY A 592 1.96 -22.24 22.72
N GLY A 593 3.10 -21.71 22.27
CA GLY A 593 3.41 -20.28 22.36
C GLY A 593 4.01 -19.84 23.69
N SER A 594 4.22 -18.53 23.81
CA SER A 594 4.89 -17.93 24.98
C SER A 594 4.25 -16.62 25.41
N VAL A 595 4.22 -16.38 26.72
CA VAL A 595 3.67 -15.19 27.35
C VAL A 595 4.68 -14.62 28.34
N ASP A 596 5.29 -13.50 28.01
CA ASP A 596 6.10 -12.70 28.93
C ASP A 596 5.44 -11.34 29.15
N GLY A 597 4.80 -11.17 30.30
CA GLY A 597 3.93 -10.01 30.55
C GLY A 597 4.25 -9.29 31.83
N ILE A 598 4.42 -7.97 31.77
CA ILE A 598 4.40 -7.11 32.97
C ILE A 598 3.10 -6.31 32.93
N ILE A 599 2.13 -6.71 33.76
CA ILE A 599 0.82 -6.07 33.81
C ILE A 599 0.56 -5.43 35.17
N SER A 600 -0.02 -4.24 35.15
CA SER A 600 -0.49 -3.56 36.35
C SER A 600 -1.77 -2.76 36.09
N GLN A 601 -2.63 -2.67 37.11
CA GLN A 601 -3.76 -1.75 37.08
C GLN A 601 -4.09 -1.14 38.44
N ASN A 602 -4.65 0.08 38.40
CA ASN A 602 -5.29 0.69 39.57
C ASN A 602 -6.74 0.20 39.69
N GLY A 603 -7.01 -0.60 40.72
CA GLY A 603 -8.33 -1.14 41.03
C GLY A 603 -8.33 -2.66 41.18
N ASP A 604 -9.49 -3.21 41.56
CA ASP A 604 -9.71 -4.65 41.80
C ASP A 604 -10.24 -5.38 40.55
N GLY A 605 -9.81 -4.94 39.37
CA GLY A 605 -10.18 -5.56 38.10
C GLY A 605 -9.51 -6.93 37.93
N PRO A 606 -10.12 -7.84 37.16
CA PRO A 606 -9.52 -9.15 36.93
C PRO A 606 -8.25 -9.02 36.08
N MET A 607 -7.17 -9.70 36.52
CA MET A 607 -5.87 -9.74 35.84
C MET A 607 -5.32 -11.15 35.77
N GLY A 608 -4.86 -11.57 34.60
CA GLY A 608 -4.08 -12.79 34.46
C GLY A 608 -3.05 -12.65 33.36
N LEU A 609 -1.95 -13.40 33.42
CA LEU A 609 -0.94 -13.38 32.36
C LEU A 609 -1.50 -13.98 31.07
N VAL A 610 -2.34 -15.03 31.15
CA VAL A 610 -2.93 -15.64 29.96
C VAL A 610 -4.38 -15.21 29.76
N ILE A 611 -5.24 -15.38 30.78
CA ILE A 611 -6.65 -15.02 30.70
C ILE A 611 -6.96 -13.96 31.76
N GLY A 612 -7.48 -12.81 31.33
CA GLY A 612 -7.90 -11.75 32.25
C GLY A 612 -9.23 -12.09 32.91
N PHE A 613 -10.30 -12.10 32.12
CA PHE A 613 -11.64 -12.46 32.58
C PHE A 613 -12.25 -13.57 31.71
N CYS A 614 -12.78 -14.61 32.35
CA CYS A 614 -13.54 -15.66 31.67
C CYS A 614 -15.05 -15.43 31.85
N ASP A 615 -15.75 -15.01 30.80
CA ASP A 615 -17.22 -14.84 30.80
C ASP A 615 -17.96 -16.14 30.39
N SER A 616 -17.22 -17.20 30.09
CA SER A 616 -17.73 -18.47 29.55
C SER A 616 -17.75 -19.57 30.63
N LYS A 617 -18.41 -19.33 31.76
CA LYS A 617 -18.38 -20.21 32.95
C LYS A 617 -18.73 -21.67 32.68
N ASP A 618 -19.64 -21.91 31.73
CA ASP A 618 -20.15 -23.25 31.42
C ASP A 618 -19.51 -23.86 30.15
N ARG A 619 -18.56 -23.17 29.51
CA ARG A 619 -17.93 -23.65 28.26
C ARG A 619 -16.42 -23.87 28.41
N PRO A 620 -15.87 -24.97 27.87
CA PRO A 620 -14.45 -25.27 28.02
C PRO A 620 -13.54 -24.23 27.36
N VAL A 621 -12.55 -23.80 28.14
CA VAL A 621 -11.40 -23.03 27.68
C VAL A 621 -10.17 -23.87 28.00
N THR A 622 -9.40 -24.19 26.97
CA THR A 622 -8.17 -24.99 27.06
C THR A 622 -6.99 -24.09 26.81
N VAL A 623 -6.15 -23.93 27.82
CA VAL A 623 -4.89 -23.20 27.72
C VAL A 623 -3.74 -24.20 27.75
N GLY A 624 -3.11 -24.43 26.61
CA GLY A 624 -2.05 -25.40 26.41
C GLY A 624 -2.52 -26.86 26.44
N THR A 625 -1.71 -27.74 25.87
CA THR A 625 -1.90 -29.19 25.90
C THR A 625 -0.67 -29.88 26.51
N SER A 626 -0.76 -31.17 26.81
CA SER A 626 0.39 -31.94 27.32
C SER A 626 1.56 -32.00 26.34
N THR A 627 1.29 -31.90 25.04
CA THR A 627 2.30 -31.88 23.97
C THR A 627 2.69 -30.48 23.52
N ALA A 628 1.91 -29.46 23.87
CA ALA A 628 2.14 -28.06 23.53
C ALA A 628 1.68 -27.15 24.70
N PRO A 629 2.39 -27.16 25.84
CA PRO A 629 2.07 -26.29 26.97
C PRO A 629 2.40 -24.83 26.63
N VAL A 630 1.70 -23.89 27.27
CA VAL A 630 2.01 -22.45 27.14
C VAL A 630 3.15 -22.09 28.08
N GLU A 631 4.19 -21.45 27.57
CA GLU A 631 5.29 -20.94 28.39
C GLU A 631 4.90 -19.58 28.99
N VAL A 632 5.01 -19.42 30.30
CA VAL A 632 4.55 -18.20 31.00
C VAL A 632 5.62 -17.64 31.92
N SER A 633 5.93 -16.35 31.75
CA SER A 633 6.78 -15.54 32.62
C SER A 633 6.17 -14.16 32.84
N GLY A 634 6.74 -13.41 33.79
CA GLY A 634 6.39 -12.01 34.01
C GLY A 634 5.80 -11.71 35.38
N LYS A 635 5.02 -10.62 35.47
CA LYS A 635 4.53 -10.04 36.72
C LYS A 635 3.11 -9.51 36.61
N VAL A 636 2.35 -9.70 37.69
CA VAL A 636 1.03 -9.08 37.89
C VAL A 636 1.10 -8.20 39.13
N ASN A 637 0.84 -6.89 38.98
CA ASN A 637 0.96 -5.90 40.06
C ASN A 637 2.29 -6.05 40.85
N GLY A 638 3.40 -6.21 40.12
CA GLY A 638 4.74 -6.36 40.69
C GLY A 638 5.07 -7.76 41.24
N THR A 639 4.08 -8.63 41.41
CA THR A 639 4.29 -10.02 41.86
C THR A 639 4.72 -10.90 40.70
N ALA A 640 5.89 -11.51 40.79
CA ALA A 640 6.39 -12.43 39.77
C ALA A 640 5.68 -13.80 39.83
N ILE A 641 5.48 -14.40 38.66
CA ILE A 641 5.00 -15.77 38.57
C ILE A 641 6.05 -16.77 39.06
N THR A 642 5.58 -17.77 39.79
CA THR A 642 6.34 -18.92 40.31
C THR A 642 5.46 -20.15 40.17
N GLN A 643 6.02 -21.35 40.32
CA GLN A 643 5.22 -22.57 40.28
C GLN A 643 4.12 -22.62 41.37
N GLU A 644 4.35 -21.98 42.53
CA GLU A 644 3.43 -21.99 43.67
C GLU A 644 2.21 -21.10 43.47
N ASN A 645 2.36 -19.98 42.77
CA ASN A 645 1.30 -18.98 42.56
C ASN A 645 0.74 -18.94 41.12
N ALA A 646 1.23 -19.80 40.23
CA ALA A 646 0.97 -19.74 38.81
C ALA A 646 -0.53 -19.72 38.45
N LEU A 647 -1.35 -20.58 39.06
CA LEU A 647 -2.79 -20.65 38.75
C LEU A 647 -3.48 -19.29 38.96
N ALA A 648 -3.19 -18.62 40.07
CA ALA A 648 -3.79 -17.33 40.43
C ALA A 648 -3.29 -16.17 39.56
N LEU A 649 -2.09 -16.29 38.98
CA LEU A 649 -1.50 -15.24 38.14
C LEU A 649 -1.71 -15.49 36.65
N ILE A 650 -1.95 -16.73 36.22
CA ILE A 650 -2.27 -17.07 34.83
C ILE A 650 -3.72 -16.71 34.51
N TRP A 651 -4.62 -16.93 35.46
CA TRP A 651 -6.06 -16.82 35.26
C TRP A 651 -6.68 -15.84 36.25
N GLY A 652 -7.17 -14.70 35.74
CA GLY A 652 -7.60 -13.61 36.59
C GLY A 652 -8.94 -13.80 37.29
N ASN A 653 -9.93 -14.42 36.64
CA ASN A 653 -11.24 -14.66 37.27
C ASN A 653 -12.05 -15.77 36.58
N ASN A 654 -12.98 -16.38 37.32
CA ASN A 654 -13.90 -17.43 36.88
C ASN A 654 -13.17 -18.68 36.33
N TYR A 655 -12.15 -19.16 37.04
CA TYR A 655 -11.57 -20.46 36.74
C TYR A 655 -12.37 -21.58 37.42
N ASP A 656 -12.84 -22.55 36.65
CA ASP A 656 -13.40 -23.81 37.15
C ASP A 656 -12.58 -24.99 36.59
N PRO A 657 -11.84 -25.75 37.42
CA PRO A 657 -11.06 -26.91 36.97
C PRO A 657 -11.93 -28.08 36.46
N ALA A 658 -13.23 -28.10 36.73
CA ALA A 658 -14.14 -29.09 36.17
C ALA A 658 -14.52 -28.78 34.71
N VAL A 659 -14.35 -27.53 34.28
CA VAL A 659 -14.75 -27.04 32.95
C VAL A 659 -13.53 -26.63 32.10
N HIS A 660 -12.50 -26.07 32.72
CA HIS A 660 -11.34 -25.48 32.05
C HIS A 660 -10.07 -26.29 32.26
N SER A 661 -9.26 -26.38 31.20
CA SER A 661 -7.99 -27.11 31.20
C SER A 661 -6.81 -26.16 31.06
N LEU A 662 -5.76 -26.39 31.86
CA LEU A 662 -4.59 -25.52 31.90
C LEU A 662 -3.30 -26.36 31.96
N ASN A 663 -2.49 -26.29 30.90
CA ASN A 663 -1.17 -26.89 30.78
C ASN A 663 -0.14 -25.80 30.45
N TYR A 664 0.80 -25.57 31.36
CA TYR A 664 1.77 -24.47 31.25
C TYR A 664 3.13 -24.85 31.82
N VAL A 665 4.14 -24.06 31.45
CA VAL A 665 5.49 -24.11 32.02
C VAL A 665 5.83 -22.69 32.52
N VAL A 666 6.15 -22.56 33.81
CA VAL A 666 6.68 -21.30 34.35
C VAL A 666 8.15 -21.19 33.94
N LYS A 667 8.53 -20.07 33.32
CA LYS A 667 9.90 -19.79 32.87
C LYS A 667 10.65 -18.83 33.77
#